data_AF-A0A974ARK8-F1
#
_entry.id   AF-A0A974ARK8-F1
#
_cell.length_a   1.000
_cell.length_b   1.000
_cell.length_c   1.000
_cell.angle_alpha   90.00
_cell.angle_beta   90.00
_cell.angle_gamma   90.00
#
_symmetry.space_group_name_H-M   'P 1'
#
loop_
_entity.id
_entity.type
_entity.pdbx_description
1 polymer ?
#
loop_
_entity_poly.entity_id
_entity_poly.type
_entity_poly.pdbx_seq_one_letter_code
_entity_poly.pdbx_strand_id
1 'polypeptide(L)'
;MFSGLNASINNGAANQLTYRAQLGSTTNIGQDGYGQSVALYGDYLLVGTNRNQFVVLSGANNVFSGAATSMTKELVIGNYTSGSAVLATGQPSLANSGNFGAEVAINANGLAIVGDYTRNTNGQVHFMNLAQSTGDAVGSAAFSTNAASNSTIFPSAITAVLNTGANLTLQANNDITVSAAVSANNPSGNGGGLTLQAGRSITFNQGVTTDNGSLTVTSGDANADAANRDAGTATVTVASGKTLNVGSGNLTLSADALALSGTLTGTGSLTIQPSTSGTTIGVAGGSGSLLLPASYFSTNITNGFSSIVAGGATSGLVTVGNSALSYNDPLTLKSGGSIFFSSSSALTGAGNSLTLWSRAGGNDAANDGVLGSVWLPQGSSISTGGGNVTIGGGTSAATGYALGDNGATSTENNARYRGVTVNGTINAAGGNIAILGRGNASTAARGVSIGGTVGTTGSGTIDISGIANGTSDGLALGDSTVGINGTVSAVNGTLTLSGTKDSGSNGINLSTALSKVQTSGSGSLAFNSTGAINGTGYAVAGGTSSFTAGANAITLASASNDFTGAVSLSNSGANNVSLRDANALVLGTVAVGSVTVSIQSGGTVTQAGAITQTAGAGAVSLNAGGSNLTLTNPGNDFKGTVNISNAANIGLLDADTLVLGAMNSSITGTIDVATTTGNISISQNIATSSTSANAIKINAGKSAAPGTATGGDIVISGSPSITPGTGGFATLYTGSIAGSTGLEALIGAGSGRFRYNADETTAGFPVALTAGVNAVYRAVDPNQSTSTTTTTVSLVEPPPPPQPPVMVPVLPIAPPPPIEPPAAPPPVEPVGTPSFQPVSVANDPLPLPVPVEQPSPLPVAQPVSLPPPTIAMMRPAPLVQPQPQQPKQPGALPVSGP
;
A
#
# COMPACT_ATOMS: atom_id res chain seq x y z
N MET A 1 58.27 28.04 -3.86
CA MET A 1 58.52 28.87 -2.68
C MET A 1 60.03 28.96 -2.45
N PHE A 2 60.74 29.95 -3.00
CA PHE A 2 62.12 30.29 -2.60
C PHE A 2 62.42 31.73 -3.03
N SER A 3 61.81 32.69 -2.33
CA SER A 3 62.00 34.13 -2.53
C SER A 3 61.73 34.84 -1.21
N GLY A 4 62.77 35.06 -0.41
CA GLY A 4 62.64 35.66 0.92
C GLY A 4 63.51 35.01 1.99
N LEU A 5 64.83 34.99 1.80
CA LEU A 5 65.76 34.91 2.93
C LEU A 5 66.65 36.16 2.89
N ASN A 6 66.47 37.04 3.87
CA ASN A 6 67.23 38.28 3.97
C ASN A 6 68.48 38.00 4.81
N ALA A 7 69.64 37.85 4.14
CA ALA A 7 70.90 37.57 4.81
C ALA A 7 71.51 38.86 5.36
N SER A 8 71.50 39.02 6.68
CA SER A 8 72.33 40.04 7.35
C SER A 8 73.79 39.60 7.25
N ILE A 9 74.56 40.32 6.42
CA ILE A 9 76.02 40.15 6.34
C ILE A 9 76.63 40.97 7.47
N ASN A 10 77.34 40.28 8.38
CA ASN A 10 78.29 40.93 9.28
C ASN A 10 79.70 40.42 8.95
N ASN A 11 80.62 41.36 8.69
CA ASN A 11 81.95 41.08 8.13
C ASN A 11 82.88 40.35 9.11
N GLY A 12 83.65 39.36 8.65
CA GLY A 12 84.70 38.75 9.47
C GLY A 12 85.20 37.36 9.06
N ALA A 13 85.72 37.21 7.84
CA ALA A 13 86.63 36.15 7.37
C ALA A 13 86.77 34.82 8.18
N ALA A 14 85.79 33.91 8.07
CA ALA A 14 85.99 32.45 7.98
C ALA A 14 84.66 31.76 7.65
N ASN A 15 84.59 30.98 6.57
CA ASN A 15 83.35 30.33 6.13
C ASN A 15 82.98 29.14 7.04
N GLN A 16 82.16 29.38 8.07
CA GLN A 16 81.37 28.33 8.75
C GLN A 16 79.91 28.77 8.90
N LEU A 17 79.02 28.14 8.11
CA LEU A 17 77.58 28.30 8.23
C LEU A 17 77.11 27.54 9.48
N THR A 18 77.10 28.23 10.62
CA THR A 18 76.84 27.59 11.93
C THR A 18 75.35 27.39 12.16
N TYR A 19 74.83 26.21 11.86
CA TYR A 19 73.51 25.78 12.33
C TYR A 19 73.54 25.55 13.84
N ARG A 20 73.02 26.50 14.63
CA ARG A 20 72.73 26.27 16.06
C ARG A 20 71.35 25.65 16.23
N ALA A 21 71.28 24.32 16.24
CA ALA A 21 70.19 23.63 16.91
C ALA A 21 70.38 23.79 18.43
N GLN A 22 69.56 24.61 19.08
CA GLN A 22 69.65 24.83 20.52
C GLN A 22 68.95 23.70 21.27
N LEU A 23 69.59 22.52 21.34
CA LEU A 23 69.18 21.46 22.25
C LEU A 23 69.40 21.91 23.70
N GLY A 24 68.41 21.68 24.55
CA GLY A 24 68.36 22.17 25.93
C GLY A 24 69.21 21.38 26.94
N SER A 25 70.48 21.09 26.65
CA SER A 25 71.42 20.61 27.66
C SER A 25 72.83 21.17 27.47
N THR A 26 73.58 21.34 28.56
CA THR A 26 74.84 22.09 28.64
C THR A 26 76.09 21.32 28.17
N THR A 27 75.94 20.29 27.35
CA THR A 27 77.06 19.59 26.71
C THR A 27 77.51 20.28 25.43
N ASN A 28 78.80 20.64 25.34
CA ASN A 28 79.42 21.13 24.13
C ASN A 28 79.29 20.12 22.98
N ILE A 29 78.55 20.47 21.93
CA ILE A 29 78.58 19.81 20.61
C ILE A 29 79.93 20.09 19.93
N GLY A 30 80.93 19.29 20.28
CA GLY A 30 82.32 19.45 19.84
C GLY A 30 82.64 18.66 18.58
N GLN A 31 82.93 19.37 17.49
CA GLN A 31 83.62 18.84 16.28
C GLN A 31 82.87 17.77 15.46
N ASP A 32 81.59 17.47 15.77
CA ASP A 32 80.84 16.35 15.16
C ASP A 32 80.31 16.57 13.73
N GLY A 33 80.52 17.75 13.13
CA GLY A 33 80.32 17.96 11.68
C GLY A 33 78.93 17.61 11.13
N TYR A 34 77.86 17.82 11.92
CA TYR A 34 76.48 17.68 11.47
C TYR A 34 76.20 18.50 10.20
N GLY A 35 75.52 17.88 9.23
CA GLY A 35 75.22 18.51 7.93
C GLY A 35 76.28 18.26 6.86
N GLN A 36 77.14 17.25 7.02
CA GLN A 36 78.06 16.81 5.97
C GLN A 36 77.30 16.38 4.71
N SER A 37 76.16 15.72 4.90
CA SER A 37 75.19 15.38 3.86
C SER A 37 73.78 15.59 4.41
N VAL A 38 72.84 15.95 3.54
CA VAL A 38 71.45 16.24 3.93
C VAL A 38 70.52 15.75 2.84
N ALA A 39 69.45 15.04 3.24
CA ALA A 39 68.36 14.66 2.35
C ALA A 39 67.01 14.89 3.03
N LEU A 40 66.02 15.32 2.25
CA LEU A 40 64.67 15.66 2.72
C LEU A 40 63.65 14.95 1.84
N TYR A 41 62.72 14.22 2.46
CA TYR A 41 61.55 13.68 1.78
C TYR A 41 60.34 13.68 2.72
N GLY A 42 59.27 14.41 2.36
CA GLY A 42 58.11 14.59 3.23
C GLY A 42 58.50 15.20 4.58
N ASP A 43 57.99 14.61 5.66
CA ASP A 43 58.28 15.01 7.05
C ASP A 43 59.66 14.56 7.57
N TYR A 44 60.52 13.91 6.76
CA TYR A 44 61.81 13.35 7.20
C TYR A 44 63.00 14.14 6.66
N LEU A 45 63.80 14.67 7.58
CA LEU A 45 65.11 15.25 7.32
C LEU A 45 66.20 14.28 7.81
N LEU A 46 67.04 13.82 6.89
CA LEU A 46 68.24 13.02 7.18
C LEU A 46 69.45 13.94 7.20
N VAL A 47 70.26 13.84 8.25
CA VAL A 47 71.48 14.63 8.44
C VAL A 47 72.64 13.68 8.71
N GLY A 48 73.58 13.59 7.78
CA GLY A 48 74.84 12.86 7.95
C GLY A 48 75.86 13.66 8.75
N THR A 49 76.78 12.94 9.42
CA THR A 49 77.88 13.52 10.21
C THR A 49 79.24 12.98 9.75
N ASN A 50 80.30 13.73 10.05
CA ASN A 50 81.68 13.34 9.70
C ASN A 50 82.31 12.29 10.65
N ARG A 51 81.51 11.61 11.48
CA ARG A 51 81.95 10.67 12.54
C ARG A 51 81.19 9.34 12.55
N ASN A 52 80.81 8.86 11.37
CA ASN A 52 80.14 7.56 11.18
C ASN A 52 78.75 7.50 11.82
N GLN A 53 77.99 8.60 11.76
CA GLN A 53 76.63 8.71 12.27
C GLN A 53 75.73 9.38 11.23
N PHE A 54 74.43 9.10 11.31
CA PHE A 54 73.40 9.94 10.72
C PHE A 54 72.22 10.05 11.67
N VAL A 55 71.51 11.17 11.59
CA VAL A 55 70.31 11.46 12.40
C VAL A 55 69.09 11.56 11.49
N VAL A 56 68.01 10.94 11.93
CA VAL A 56 66.67 11.10 11.33
C VAL A 56 65.88 12.05 12.20
N LEU A 57 65.37 13.11 11.58
CA LEU A 57 64.57 14.14 12.22
C LEU A 57 63.18 14.14 11.56
N SER A 58 62.16 13.73 12.31
CA SER A 58 60.76 13.79 11.86
C SER A 58 60.11 15.09 12.33
N GLY A 59 59.56 15.87 11.39
CA GLY A 59 58.76 17.04 11.70
C GLY A 59 57.35 16.66 12.18
N ALA A 60 56.81 17.40 13.15
CA ALA A 60 55.37 17.42 13.37
C ALA A 60 54.75 18.44 12.39
N ASN A 61 53.66 18.04 11.71
CA ASN A 61 52.80 18.93 10.92
C ASN A 61 53.45 19.63 9.70
N ASN A 62 54.31 18.97 8.90
CA ASN A 62 54.81 19.47 7.60
C ASN A 62 55.59 20.82 7.62
N VAL A 63 56.13 21.27 8.76
CA VAL A 63 56.79 22.58 8.87
C VAL A 63 58.21 22.48 9.46
N PHE A 64 59.20 22.41 8.57
CA PHE A 64 60.60 22.74 8.88
C PHE A 64 60.81 24.27 8.79
N SER A 65 60.12 25.04 9.63
CA SER A 65 60.38 26.49 9.77
C SER A 65 61.47 26.75 10.80
N GLY A 66 62.22 27.84 10.63
CA GLY A 66 63.29 28.27 11.55
C GLY A 66 62.83 28.73 12.94
N ALA A 67 61.64 28.31 13.38
CA ALA A 67 61.02 28.68 14.66
C ALA A 67 60.29 27.49 15.35
N ALA A 68 60.48 26.25 14.89
CA ALA A 68 59.91 25.07 15.56
C ALA A 68 60.64 24.76 16.88
N THR A 69 59.96 25.00 18.01
CA THR A 69 60.52 24.83 19.38
C THR A 69 60.40 23.42 19.94
N SER A 70 60.04 22.41 19.14
CA SER A 70 59.96 21.01 19.57
C SER A 70 60.22 20.05 18.42
N MET A 71 61.39 19.42 18.42
CA MET A 71 61.69 18.24 17.60
C MET A 71 61.45 17.02 18.48
N THR A 72 60.40 16.25 18.20
CA THR A 72 59.85 15.30 19.20
C THR A 72 60.49 13.91 19.19
N LYS A 73 61.40 13.61 18.25
CA LYS A 73 62.08 12.31 18.19
C LYS A 73 63.44 12.39 17.50
N GLU A 74 64.50 12.39 18.30
CA GLU A 74 65.85 12.10 17.85
C GLU A 74 66.02 10.58 17.85
N LEU A 75 65.94 9.94 16.66
CA LEU A 75 66.31 8.54 16.52
C LEU A 75 67.70 8.46 15.88
N VAL A 76 68.72 8.33 16.72
CA VAL A 76 70.09 8.01 16.29
C VAL A 76 70.12 6.55 15.86
N ILE A 77 70.03 6.29 14.55
CA ILE A 77 69.97 4.91 14.01
C ILE A 77 71.37 4.28 13.89
N GLY A 78 72.44 5.08 14.01
CA GLY A 78 73.81 4.56 14.09
C GLY A 78 74.73 5.47 14.89
N ASN A 79 75.31 4.95 15.97
CA ASN A 79 76.46 5.53 16.65
C ASN A 79 77.57 4.49 16.75
N TYR A 80 78.72 4.75 16.13
CA TYR A 80 79.86 3.83 16.10
C TYR A 80 80.95 4.19 17.13
N THR A 81 80.56 4.43 18.39
CA THR A 81 81.52 4.55 19.50
C THR A 81 81.95 3.16 20.00
N SER A 82 83.17 2.78 19.64
CA SER A 82 83.96 1.70 20.26
C SER A 82 83.26 0.33 20.42
N GLY A 83 83.10 -0.37 19.30
CA GLY A 83 83.09 -1.84 19.27
C GLY A 83 81.81 -2.59 19.66
N SER A 84 80.68 -1.92 19.90
CA SER A 84 79.39 -2.59 20.08
C SER A 84 78.21 -1.73 19.64
N ALA A 85 77.81 -1.83 18.38
CA ALA A 85 76.60 -1.20 17.86
C ALA A 85 75.36 -2.08 18.12
N VAL A 86 74.44 -1.62 18.98
CA VAL A 86 73.10 -2.21 19.09
C VAL A 86 72.25 -1.68 17.94
N LEU A 87 72.30 -2.37 16.80
CA LEU A 87 71.27 -2.24 15.76
C LEU A 87 70.04 -3.05 16.18
N ALA A 88 68.84 -2.57 15.84
CA ALA A 88 67.63 -3.38 15.95
C ALA A 88 67.81 -4.70 15.18
N THR A 89 67.33 -5.80 15.76
CA THR A 89 67.67 -7.18 15.36
C THR A 89 67.51 -7.43 13.86
N GLY A 90 68.60 -7.86 13.20
CA GLY A 90 68.56 -8.38 11.82
C GLY A 90 69.27 -7.55 10.74
N GLN A 91 70.26 -6.72 11.08
CA GLN A 91 71.04 -5.91 10.11
C GLN A 91 72.55 -6.22 10.16
N PRO A 92 73.29 -6.10 9.04
CA PRO A 92 74.68 -6.53 8.93
C PRO A 92 75.66 -5.64 9.72
N SER A 93 76.77 -6.24 10.20
CA SER A 93 77.83 -5.53 10.93
C SER A 93 78.65 -4.63 10.00
N LEU A 94 78.79 -3.35 10.36
CA LEU A 94 79.58 -2.36 9.63
C LEU A 94 81.08 -2.44 9.99
N ALA A 95 81.96 -2.05 9.08
CA ALA A 95 83.41 -2.07 9.31
C ALA A 95 83.92 -0.77 9.98
N ASN A 96 84.94 -0.90 10.84
CA ASN A 96 85.38 0.11 11.82
C ASN A 96 86.15 1.33 11.23
N SER A 97 85.98 1.64 9.94
CA SER A 97 86.76 2.68 9.24
C SER A 97 86.02 3.32 8.05
N GLY A 98 84.71 3.12 7.96
CA GLY A 98 83.88 3.65 6.89
C GLY A 98 83.15 4.92 7.30
N ASN A 99 83.19 5.97 6.47
CA ASN A 99 82.52 7.27 6.72
C ASN A 99 80.98 7.13 6.54
N PHE A 100 80.33 6.40 7.45
CA PHE A 100 78.91 6.14 7.42
C PHE A 100 78.11 7.45 7.63
N GLY A 101 77.35 7.87 6.63
CA GLY A 101 76.69 9.19 6.62
C GLY A 101 77.37 10.24 5.72
N ALA A 102 78.45 9.88 5.01
CA ALA A 102 79.09 10.77 4.03
C ALA A 102 78.14 11.20 2.90
N GLU A 103 77.23 10.31 2.51
CA GLU A 103 76.14 10.56 1.55
C GLU A 103 74.85 9.99 2.13
N VAL A 104 73.75 10.74 2.05
CA VAL A 104 72.42 10.28 2.46
C VAL A 104 71.40 10.58 1.37
N ALA A 105 70.44 9.66 1.17
CA ALA A 105 69.25 9.89 0.38
C ALA A 105 68.04 9.19 1.04
N ILE A 106 66.85 9.65 0.74
CA ILE A 106 65.58 9.08 1.22
C ILE A 106 64.53 9.15 0.13
N ASN A 107 63.61 8.18 0.10
CA ASN A 107 62.51 8.11 -0.87
C ASN A 107 61.13 7.98 -0.20
N ALA A 108 60.10 7.91 -1.05
CA ALA A 108 58.68 7.78 -0.67
C ALA A 108 58.34 6.65 0.31
N ASN A 109 59.16 5.60 0.37
CA ASN A 109 58.87 4.39 1.13
C ASN A 109 59.49 4.42 2.53
N GLY A 110 60.19 5.49 2.91
CA GLY A 110 61.00 5.54 4.14
C GLY A 110 62.32 4.77 4.01
N LEU A 111 62.74 4.40 2.79
CA LEU A 111 64.02 3.75 2.58
C LEU A 111 65.13 4.82 2.60
N ALA A 112 65.93 4.82 3.66
CA ALA A 112 67.17 5.58 3.74
C ALA A 112 68.28 4.83 3.00
N ILE A 113 68.99 5.57 2.14
CA ILE A 113 70.24 5.14 1.55
C ILE A 113 71.34 5.90 2.28
N VAL A 114 72.30 5.20 2.86
CA VAL A 114 73.48 5.79 3.50
C VAL A 114 74.74 5.23 2.86
N GLY A 115 75.54 6.11 2.28
CA GLY A 115 76.83 5.78 1.68
C GLY A 115 77.93 5.65 2.73
N ASP A 116 78.80 4.68 2.51
CA ASP A 116 80.11 4.55 3.15
C ASP A 116 81.21 4.83 2.12
N TYR A 117 82.02 5.86 2.40
CA TYR A 117 83.23 6.18 1.66
C TYR A 117 84.49 5.78 2.44
N THR A 118 85.02 4.57 2.19
CA THR A 118 86.40 4.23 2.57
C THR A 118 87.36 4.75 1.51
N ARG A 119 88.46 5.43 1.90
CA ARG A 119 89.42 5.99 0.93
C ARG A 119 90.23 4.94 0.13
N ASN A 120 90.12 3.66 0.50
CA ASN A 120 91.08 2.62 0.10
C ASN A 120 90.43 1.35 -0.52
N THR A 121 89.10 1.25 -0.58
CA THR A 121 88.36 0.09 -1.15
C THR A 121 86.99 0.52 -1.70
N ASN A 122 86.36 -0.33 -2.53
CA ASN A 122 85.03 -0.12 -3.11
C ASN A 122 84.02 0.42 -2.08
N GLY A 123 83.40 1.57 -2.38
CA GLY A 123 82.36 2.17 -1.53
C GLY A 123 81.14 1.26 -1.37
N GLN A 124 80.46 1.36 -0.23
CA GLN A 124 79.29 0.54 0.10
C GLN A 124 78.04 1.42 0.27
N VAL A 125 76.88 0.85 -0.05
CA VAL A 125 75.59 1.54 -0.02
C VAL A 125 74.65 0.74 0.88
N HIS A 126 74.23 1.34 1.99
CA HIS A 126 73.38 0.71 2.99
C HIS A 126 71.93 1.16 2.82
N PHE A 127 71.04 0.18 2.68
CA PHE A 127 69.59 0.38 2.62
C PHE A 127 69.00 0.12 4.00
N MET A 128 68.55 1.17 4.67
CA MET A 128 67.87 1.09 5.95
C MET A 128 66.39 1.42 5.77
N ASN A 129 65.51 0.50 6.17
CA ASN A 129 64.10 0.84 6.28
C ASN A 129 63.91 1.68 7.54
N LEU A 130 63.68 2.98 7.38
CA LEU A 130 63.27 3.81 8.49
C LEU A 130 61.92 3.29 8.97
N ALA A 131 61.78 3.13 10.28
CA ALA A 131 60.46 3.03 10.86
C ALA A 131 59.73 4.33 10.48
N GLN A 132 58.83 4.23 9.51
CA GLN A 132 57.91 5.31 9.21
C GLN A 132 57.27 5.72 10.54
N SER A 133 56.99 7.01 10.74
CA SER A 133 55.95 7.46 11.67
C SER A 133 54.63 6.90 11.17
N THR A 134 54.44 5.59 11.33
CA THR A 134 53.16 4.93 11.15
C THR A 134 52.21 5.70 12.05
N GLY A 135 51.27 6.41 11.43
CA GLY A 135 50.13 6.96 12.14
C GLY A 135 49.51 5.86 12.99
N ASP A 136 48.85 6.25 14.08
CA ASP A 136 48.47 5.31 15.14
C ASP A 136 47.78 4.06 14.58
N ALA A 137 48.00 2.92 15.22
CA ALA A 137 47.41 1.67 14.78
C ALA A 137 45.88 1.80 14.74
N VAL A 138 45.21 1.19 13.76
CA VAL A 138 43.74 1.28 13.62
C VAL A 138 42.96 0.91 14.90
N GLY A 139 43.54 0.06 15.76
CA GLY A 139 42.98 -0.29 17.07
C GLY A 139 43.08 0.77 18.17
N SER A 140 43.72 1.92 17.95
CA SER A 140 43.76 3.04 18.91
C SER A 140 42.60 4.02 18.75
N ALA A 141 41.77 3.87 17.71
CA ALA A 141 40.54 4.62 17.50
C ALA A 141 39.33 3.87 18.11
N ALA A 142 39.39 3.68 19.43
CA ALA A 142 38.24 3.32 20.26
C ALA A 142 37.91 4.49 21.19
N PHE A 143 36.65 4.60 21.64
CA PHE A 143 36.22 5.69 22.52
C PHE A 143 37.10 5.87 23.78
N SER A 144 37.62 4.78 24.36
CA SER A 144 38.39 4.84 25.61
C SER A 144 39.90 4.99 25.46
N THR A 145 40.49 4.76 24.28
CA THR A 145 41.94 4.50 24.16
C THR A 145 42.82 5.75 24.08
N ASN A 146 42.28 6.90 23.69
CA ASN A 146 42.99 8.19 23.63
C ASN A 146 42.05 9.37 23.96
N ALA A 147 41.17 9.21 24.95
CA ALA A 147 39.99 10.07 25.12
C ALA A 147 40.23 11.59 25.19
N ALA A 148 41.42 12.03 25.65
CA ALA A 148 41.80 13.44 25.80
C ALA A 148 42.86 13.91 24.77
N SER A 149 43.09 13.18 23.67
CA SER A 149 44.11 13.52 22.66
C SER A 149 43.74 13.02 21.26
N ASN A 150 44.24 13.72 20.23
CA ASN A 150 43.98 13.33 18.85
C ASN A 150 44.74 12.05 18.48
N SER A 151 44.07 11.11 17.83
CA SER A 151 44.70 9.97 17.16
C SER A 151 44.77 10.25 15.65
N THR A 152 45.91 9.97 15.02
CA THR A 152 46.16 10.26 13.58
C THR A 152 46.48 8.98 12.83
N ILE A 153 45.48 8.42 12.15
CA ILE A 153 45.61 7.18 11.38
C ILE A 153 45.83 7.51 9.90
N PHE A 154 46.83 6.88 9.26
CA PHE A 154 47.08 7.07 7.84
C PHE A 154 46.16 6.21 6.94
N PRO A 155 45.75 6.70 5.75
CA PRO A 155 44.93 5.93 4.82
C PRO A 155 45.53 4.58 4.39
N SER A 156 46.85 4.44 4.40
CA SER A 156 47.53 3.16 4.12
C SER A 156 47.20 2.08 5.16
N ALA A 157 47.08 2.44 6.45
CA ALA A 157 46.68 1.50 7.50
C ALA A 157 45.20 1.10 7.37
N ILE A 158 44.34 2.04 6.97
CA ILE A 158 42.92 1.80 6.70
C ILE A 158 42.75 0.88 5.50
N THR A 159 43.36 1.22 4.36
CA THR A 159 43.25 0.43 3.11
C THR A 159 43.94 -0.92 3.21
N ALA A 160 44.99 -1.08 4.03
CA ALA A 160 45.58 -2.39 4.32
C ALA A 160 44.58 -3.36 4.99
N VAL A 161 43.62 -2.85 5.78
CA VAL A 161 42.52 -3.67 6.32
C VAL A 161 41.45 -3.87 5.26
N LEU A 162 40.91 -2.78 4.69
CA LEU A 162 39.77 -2.85 3.76
C LEU A 162 40.08 -3.69 2.50
N ASN A 163 41.32 -3.66 1.97
CA ASN A 163 41.70 -4.43 0.78
C ASN A 163 41.77 -5.95 1.03
N THR A 164 41.64 -6.42 2.28
CA THR A 164 41.48 -7.85 2.59
C THR A 164 40.02 -8.32 2.58
N GLY A 165 39.07 -7.39 2.39
CA GLY A 165 37.64 -7.64 2.63
C GLY A 165 37.23 -7.53 4.10
N ALA A 166 38.16 -7.32 5.03
CA ALA A 166 37.87 -7.18 6.45
C ALA A 166 37.25 -5.81 6.78
N ASN A 167 36.19 -5.82 7.61
CA ASN A 167 35.55 -4.61 8.08
C ASN A 167 36.44 -3.87 9.10
N LEU A 168 36.34 -2.53 9.10
CA LEU A 168 37.06 -1.67 10.04
C LEU A 168 36.12 -0.64 10.66
N THR A 169 36.13 -0.55 12.00
CA THR A 169 35.46 0.51 12.77
C THR A 169 36.49 1.45 13.37
N LEU A 170 36.32 2.76 13.18
CA LEU A 170 37.11 3.82 13.81
C LEU A 170 36.18 4.70 14.65
N GLN A 171 36.57 4.95 15.90
CA GLN A 171 35.76 5.68 16.88
C GLN A 171 36.53 6.86 17.50
N ALA A 172 35.83 7.94 17.83
CA ALA A 172 36.35 9.08 18.57
C ALA A 172 35.27 9.72 19.47
N ASN A 173 35.62 10.14 20.69
CA ASN A 173 34.63 10.78 21.60
C ASN A 173 34.11 12.13 21.09
N ASN A 174 34.92 12.82 20.28
CA ASN A 174 34.60 14.12 19.75
C ASN A 174 34.40 14.05 18.24
N ASP A 175 35.43 14.28 17.42
CA ASP A 175 35.29 14.34 15.96
C ASP A 175 36.20 13.36 15.22
N ILE A 176 35.77 12.95 14.01
CA ILE A 176 36.61 12.26 13.01
C ILE A 176 36.76 13.18 11.80
N THR A 177 37.99 13.43 11.36
CA THR A 177 38.27 14.23 10.15
C THR A 177 39.06 13.42 9.12
N VAL A 178 38.48 13.22 7.94
CA VAL A 178 39.14 12.57 6.80
C VAL A 178 39.88 13.64 5.98
N SER A 179 41.13 13.90 6.36
CA SER A 179 42.02 14.91 5.75
C SER A 179 42.83 14.40 4.55
N ALA A 180 42.89 13.09 4.35
CA ALA A 180 43.54 12.42 3.22
C ALA A 180 42.58 11.41 2.60
N ALA A 181 42.71 11.12 1.30
CA ALA A 181 41.77 10.23 0.61
C ALA A 181 41.96 8.77 1.08
N VAL A 182 40.84 8.08 1.31
CA VAL A 182 40.81 6.64 1.61
C VAL A 182 40.28 5.93 0.38
N SER A 183 41.10 5.14 -0.29
CA SER A 183 40.72 4.44 -1.53
C SER A 183 41.06 2.95 -1.40
N ALA A 184 40.09 2.18 -0.92
CA ALA A 184 40.15 0.73 -1.02
C ALA A 184 40.08 0.29 -2.49
N ASN A 185 40.73 -0.82 -2.78
CA ASN A 185 40.78 -1.51 -4.06
C ASN A 185 41.28 -2.93 -3.75
N ASN A 186 40.36 -3.88 -3.60
CA ASN A 186 40.65 -5.29 -3.38
C ASN A 186 40.69 -6.02 -4.75
N PRO A 187 41.87 -6.40 -5.28
CA PRO A 187 41.93 -7.04 -6.59
C PRO A 187 41.30 -8.44 -6.63
N SER A 188 40.93 -9.00 -5.47
CA SER A 188 40.41 -10.36 -5.31
C SER A 188 38.92 -10.42 -4.94
N GLY A 189 38.21 -9.30 -4.88
CA GLY A 189 36.79 -9.27 -4.51
C GLY A 189 36.35 -7.88 -4.05
N ASN A 190 35.40 -7.82 -3.12
CA ASN A 190 34.96 -6.55 -2.54
C ASN A 190 35.91 -6.09 -1.43
N GLY A 191 36.10 -4.79 -1.30
CA GLY A 191 36.67 -4.17 -0.10
C GLY A 191 35.76 -4.37 1.13
N GLY A 192 36.38 -4.30 2.30
CA GLY A 192 35.66 -4.39 3.58
C GLY A 192 34.80 -3.15 3.87
N GLY A 193 33.84 -3.30 4.77
CA GLY A 193 33.03 -2.18 5.25
C GLY A 193 33.83 -1.24 6.15
N LEU A 194 33.66 0.07 5.98
CA LEU A 194 34.24 1.10 6.84
C LEU A 194 33.14 1.71 7.72
N THR A 195 33.34 1.72 9.04
CA THR A 195 32.46 2.37 10.00
C THR A 195 33.21 3.48 10.72
N LEU A 196 32.65 4.69 10.73
CA LEU A 196 33.19 5.86 11.42
C LEU A 196 32.17 6.32 12.48
N GLN A 197 32.56 6.35 13.75
CA GLN A 197 31.68 6.75 14.87
C GLN A 197 32.32 7.89 15.67
N ALA A 198 31.68 9.05 15.67
CA ALA A 198 32.13 10.22 16.41
C ALA A 198 31.06 10.64 17.41
N GLY A 199 31.45 10.92 18.65
CA GLY A 199 30.50 11.42 19.66
C GLY A 199 29.94 12.80 19.32
N ARG A 200 30.64 13.60 18.51
CA ARG A 200 30.20 14.88 17.95
C ARG A 200 30.14 14.84 16.41
N SER A 201 31.17 15.20 15.65
CA SER A 201 31.07 15.42 14.18
C SER A 201 31.98 14.53 13.32
N ILE A 202 31.61 14.34 12.05
CA ILE A 202 32.45 13.67 11.05
C ILE A 202 32.60 14.55 9.81
N THR A 203 33.84 14.89 9.45
CA THR A 203 34.14 15.80 8.33
C THR A 203 35.01 15.12 7.26
N PHE A 204 34.48 15.05 6.04
CA PHE A 204 35.17 14.54 4.86
C PHE A 204 35.74 15.69 4.03
N ASN A 205 36.99 16.08 4.32
CA ASN A 205 37.75 17.02 3.50
C ASN A 205 38.33 16.35 2.24
N GLN A 206 38.42 15.02 2.23
CA GLN A 206 38.84 14.19 1.11
C GLN A 206 37.83 13.07 0.84
N GLY A 207 37.87 12.50 -0.36
CA GLY A 207 36.96 11.42 -0.78
C GLY A 207 37.27 10.07 -0.11
N VAL A 208 36.24 9.23 -0.06
CA VAL A 208 36.33 7.84 0.41
C VAL A 208 35.80 6.91 -0.67
N THR A 209 36.51 5.82 -0.93
CA THR A 209 36.07 4.70 -1.77
C THR A 209 36.31 3.40 -1.02
N THR A 210 35.25 2.61 -0.83
CA THR A 210 35.28 1.34 -0.09
C THR A 210 35.27 0.10 -0.99
N ASP A 211 35.24 0.30 -2.31
CA ASP A 211 35.28 -0.78 -3.31
C ASP A 211 34.24 -1.89 -3.05
N ASN A 212 32.95 -1.54 -3.12
CA ASN A 212 31.82 -2.42 -2.82
C ASN A 212 31.63 -2.79 -1.33
N GLY A 213 32.55 -2.39 -0.44
CA GLY A 213 32.30 -2.37 1.01
C GLY A 213 31.27 -1.31 1.40
N SER A 214 30.47 -1.56 2.43
CA SER A 214 29.54 -0.55 2.96
C SER A 214 30.28 0.57 3.72
N LEU A 215 29.75 1.80 3.71
CA LEU A 215 30.24 2.90 4.54
C LEU A 215 29.14 3.31 5.54
N THR A 216 29.45 3.22 6.83
CA THR A 216 28.56 3.65 7.93
C THR A 216 29.21 4.82 8.66
N VAL A 217 28.47 5.91 8.81
CA VAL A 217 28.95 7.18 9.39
C VAL A 217 27.96 7.59 10.47
N THR A 218 28.39 7.57 11.73
CA THR A 218 27.58 7.99 12.87
C THR A 218 28.24 9.18 13.54
N SER A 219 27.67 10.37 13.37
CA SER A 219 27.97 11.52 14.22
C SER A 219 26.98 11.56 15.40
N GLY A 220 27.37 12.10 16.55
CA GLY A 220 26.50 12.09 17.74
C GLY A 220 26.36 10.74 18.41
N ASP A 221 27.33 9.83 18.24
CA ASP A 221 27.21 8.45 18.74
C ASP A 221 27.01 8.41 20.27
N ALA A 222 25.94 7.76 20.72
CA ALA A 222 25.55 7.68 22.13
C ALA A 222 26.50 6.84 22.98
N ASN A 223 27.39 6.03 22.37
CA ASN A 223 28.38 5.21 23.06
C ASN A 223 29.71 5.96 23.33
N ALA A 224 29.86 7.18 22.80
CA ALA A 224 31.01 8.02 23.09
C ALA A 224 31.07 8.40 24.57
N ASP A 225 32.27 8.53 25.12
CA ASP A 225 32.45 8.96 26.51
C ASP A 225 31.94 10.41 26.67
N ALA A 226 30.82 10.55 27.38
CA ALA A 226 30.17 11.83 27.64
C ALA A 226 31.05 12.82 28.40
N ALA A 227 32.08 12.38 29.13
CA ALA A 227 33.03 13.27 29.79
C ALA A 227 34.06 13.89 28.82
N ASN A 228 34.25 13.27 27.65
CA ASN A 228 35.25 13.64 26.64
C ASN A 228 34.61 14.03 25.29
N ARG A 229 33.30 14.29 25.28
CA ARG A 229 32.56 14.79 24.12
C ARG A 229 32.31 16.30 24.28
N ASP A 230 32.78 17.10 23.33
CA ASP A 230 32.49 18.53 23.33
C ASP A 230 31.00 18.80 23.10
N ALA A 231 30.53 19.96 23.56
CA ALA A 231 29.25 20.50 23.13
C ALA A 231 29.24 20.87 21.64
N GLY A 232 28.05 20.84 21.03
CA GLY A 232 27.80 21.23 19.64
C GLY A 232 26.84 20.28 18.94
N THR A 233 26.29 20.70 17.81
CA THR A 233 25.41 19.85 16.99
C THR A 233 26.24 18.82 16.24
N ALA A 234 25.94 17.55 16.45
CA ALA A 234 26.56 16.43 15.75
C ALA A 234 26.33 16.50 14.24
N THR A 235 27.39 16.84 13.48
CA THR A 235 27.26 17.14 12.04
C THR A 235 28.09 16.18 11.19
N VAL A 236 27.50 15.66 10.11
CA VAL A 236 28.26 15.04 9.01
C VAL A 236 28.47 16.06 7.90
N THR A 237 29.71 16.31 7.52
CA THR A 237 30.08 17.27 6.46
C THR A 237 30.83 16.58 5.34
N VAL A 238 30.38 16.74 4.09
CA VAL A 238 31.11 16.29 2.89
C VAL A 238 31.51 17.51 2.08
N ALA A 239 32.81 17.81 2.02
CA ALA A 239 33.33 19.03 1.41
C ALA A 239 33.12 19.07 -0.11
N SER A 240 33.16 20.29 -0.67
CA SER A 240 32.96 20.53 -2.11
C SER A 240 34.00 19.77 -2.97
N GLY A 241 33.52 19.17 -4.06
CA GLY A 241 34.33 18.37 -4.99
C GLY A 241 34.87 17.06 -4.41
N LYS A 242 34.35 16.59 -3.27
CA LYS A 242 34.70 15.29 -2.67
C LYS A 242 33.54 14.30 -2.87
N THR A 243 33.88 13.02 -2.92
CA THR A 243 32.90 11.94 -3.18
C THR A 243 33.03 10.84 -2.14
N LEU A 244 31.90 10.38 -1.62
CA LEU A 244 31.79 9.12 -0.89
C LEU A 244 31.25 8.06 -1.87
N ASN A 245 32.09 7.10 -2.25
CA ASN A 245 31.78 6.05 -3.22
C ASN A 245 31.77 4.68 -2.55
N VAL A 246 30.60 4.04 -2.48
CA VAL A 246 30.45 2.72 -1.86
C VAL A 246 30.39 1.56 -2.85
N GLY A 247 30.44 1.81 -4.17
CA GLY A 247 30.20 0.76 -5.17
C GLY A 247 28.82 0.11 -4.95
N SER A 248 28.77 -1.22 -4.87
CA SER A 248 27.56 -1.98 -4.49
C SER A 248 27.30 -2.08 -2.98
N GLY A 249 28.15 -1.51 -2.14
CA GLY A 249 27.93 -1.41 -0.70
C GLY A 249 26.80 -0.44 -0.34
N ASN A 250 26.34 -0.52 0.91
CA ASN A 250 25.37 0.42 1.46
C ASN A 250 26.06 1.67 2.02
N LEU A 251 25.38 2.82 1.96
CA LEU A 251 25.83 4.06 2.58
C LEU A 251 24.84 4.47 3.68
N THR A 252 25.30 4.55 4.93
CA THR A 252 24.47 4.98 6.07
C THR A 252 25.08 6.22 6.70
N LEU A 253 24.32 7.31 6.74
CA LEU A 253 24.65 8.56 7.42
C LEU A 253 23.67 8.77 8.59
N SER A 254 24.15 8.59 9.81
CA SER A 254 23.43 8.90 11.05
C SER A 254 23.96 10.21 11.61
N ALA A 255 23.14 11.27 11.61
CA ALA A 255 23.52 12.61 12.05
C ALA A 255 22.31 13.47 12.39
N ASP A 256 22.41 14.30 13.43
CA ASP A 256 21.37 15.28 13.75
C ASP A 256 21.48 16.56 12.89
N ALA A 257 22.61 16.78 12.21
CA ALA A 257 22.79 17.76 11.13
C ALA A 257 23.64 17.21 9.98
N LEU A 258 23.35 17.64 8.74
CA LEU A 258 24.02 17.15 7.54
C LEU A 258 24.37 18.32 6.59
N ALA A 259 25.63 18.38 6.16
CA ALA A 259 26.17 19.40 5.25
C ALA A 259 26.83 18.74 4.02
N LEU A 260 26.04 18.52 2.96
CA LEU A 260 26.54 17.99 1.69
C LEU A 260 26.90 19.12 0.72
N SER A 261 28.20 19.32 0.48
CA SER A 261 28.73 20.10 -0.65
C SER A 261 29.41 19.21 -1.70
N GLY A 262 29.85 18.01 -1.32
CA GLY A 262 30.32 16.97 -2.22
C GLY A 262 29.21 16.02 -2.68
N THR A 263 29.59 14.88 -3.27
CA THR A 263 28.67 13.89 -3.83
C THR A 263 28.66 12.56 -3.07
N LEU A 264 27.52 11.88 -3.08
CA LEU A 264 27.33 10.52 -2.63
C LEU A 264 27.08 9.63 -3.87
N THR A 265 27.72 8.47 -3.96
CA THR A 265 27.52 7.55 -5.08
C THR A 265 27.63 6.08 -4.64
N GLY A 266 26.81 5.23 -5.25
CA GLY A 266 26.71 3.81 -4.94
C GLY A 266 25.51 3.19 -5.65
N THR A 267 25.38 1.88 -5.54
CA THR A 267 24.27 1.08 -6.09
C THR A 267 23.53 0.23 -5.05
N GLY A 268 24.05 0.14 -3.83
CA GLY A 268 23.32 -0.38 -2.67
C GLY A 268 22.25 0.62 -2.19
N SER A 269 21.85 0.53 -0.92
CA SER A 269 20.92 1.49 -0.30
C SER A 269 21.66 2.67 0.32
N LEU A 270 21.12 3.88 0.15
CA LEU A 270 21.47 5.06 0.93
C LEU A 270 20.46 5.25 2.07
N THR A 271 20.93 5.31 3.32
CA THR A 271 20.12 5.71 4.48
C THR A 271 20.69 6.99 5.08
N ILE A 272 19.83 7.98 5.29
CA ILE A 272 20.14 9.23 5.99
C ILE A 272 19.15 9.36 7.14
N GLN A 273 19.61 9.30 8.39
CA GLN A 273 18.75 9.31 9.57
C GLN A 273 19.32 10.19 10.69
N PRO A 274 18.50 10.67 11.63
CA PRO A 274 19.00 11.26 12.87
C PRO A 274 19.71 10.24 13.75
N SER A 275 20.67 10.72 14.55
CA SER A 275 21.32 9.91 15.59
C SER A 275 20.56 9.98 16.92
N THR A 276 19.98 11.13 17.24
CA THR A 276 19.14 11.31 18.42
C THR A 276 17.69 10.89 18.14
N SER A 277 17.13 10.06 19.02
CA SER A 277 15.73 9.63 18.94
C SER A 277 14.77 10.82 19.11
N GLY A 278 13.73 10.88 18.29
CA GLY A 278 12.74 11.96 18.27
C GLY A 278 13.16 13.21 17.48
N THR A 279 14.40 13.30 16.99
CA THR A 279 14.86 14.39 16.11
C THR A 279 13.99 14.48 14.85
N THR A 280 13.52 15.69 14.54
CA THR A 280 12.65 15.98 13.40
C THR A 280 13.44 16.19 12.11
N ILE A 281 12.82 15.89 10.96
CA ILE A 281 13.47 15.97 9.64
C ILE A 281 12.73 16.96 8.75
N GLY A 282 13.46 17.95 8.22
CA GLY A 282 12.94 18.96 7.30
C GLY A 282 13.38 18.67 5.87
N VAL A 283 12.47 18.14 5.04
CA VAL A 283 12.73 17.78 3.63
C VAL A 283 12.29 18.92 2.72
N ALA A 284 13.10 19.27 1.71
CA ALA A 284 12.73 20.23 0.66
C ALA A 284 12.22 21.59 1.19
N GLY A 285 12.95 22.17 2.16
CA GLY A 285 12.56 23.42 2.82
C GLY A 285 11.49 23.25 3.90
N GLY A 286 11.20 22.01 4.32
CA GLY A 286 10.36 21.72 5.48
C GLY A 286 11.11 22.01 6.79
N SER A 287 10.38 22.20 7.87
CA SER A 287 10.96 22.40 9.20
C SER A 287 11.40 21.08 9.84
N GLY A 288 12.61 21.08 10.40
CA GLY A 288 13.16 20.01 11.21
C GLY A 288 14.56 20.37 11.72
N SER A 289 15.11 19.55 12.61
CA SER A 289 16.49 19.69 13.09
C SER A 289 17.49 19.14 12.06
N LEU A 290 17.22 17.93 11.53
CA LEU A 290 17.97 17.38 10.39
C LEU A 290 17.35 17.92 9.09
N LEU A 291 18.06 18.81 8.41
CA LEU A 291 17.61 19.41 7.14
C LEU A 291 18.13 18.61 5.93
N LEU A 292 17.22 18.28 5.02
CA LEU A 292 17.47 17.62 3.74
C LEU A 292 16.94 18.51 2.59
N PRO A 293 17.70 19.54 2.16
CA PRO A 293 17.31 20.41 1.05
C PRO A 293 17.06 19.64 -0.25
N ALA A 294 16.23 20.18 -1.13
CA ALA A 294 15.90 19.55 -2.41
C ALA A 294 17.16 19.30 -3.30
N SER A 295 18.18 20.14 -3.19
CA SER A 295 19.48 19.98 -3.86
C SER A 295 20.22 18.69 -3.48
N TYR A 296 19.98 18.14 -2.29
CA TYR A 296 20.64 16.88 -1.90
C TYR A 296 20.20 15.74 -2.83
N PHE A 297 18.93 15.70 -3.23
CA PHE A 297 18.35 14.67 -4.10
C PHE A 297 18.59 14.93 -5.60
N SER A 298 18.78 16.19 -6.01
CA SER A 298 18.97 16.55 -7.42
C SER A 298 20.43 16.79 -7.83
N THR A 299 21.36 17.04 -6.90
CA THR A 299 22.77 17.33 -7.21
C THR A 299 23.80 16.59 -6.36
N ASN A 300 23.55 16.34 -5.07
CA ASN A 300 24.56 15.70 -4.21
C ASN A 300 24.48 14.17 -4.24
N ILE A 301 23.29 13.59 -4.30
CA ILE A 301 23.07 12.16 -4.46
C ILE A 301 23.13 11.85 -5.97
N THR A 302 24.05 10.96 -6.35
CA THR A 302 24.17 10.48 -7.72
C THR A 302 23.12 9.39 -7.97
N ASN A 303 22.38 9.50 -9.08
CA ASN A 303 21.47 8.45 -9.55
C ASN A 303 22.23 7.12 -9.70
N GLY A 304 21.68 6.05 -9.12
CA GLY A 304 22.20 4.69 -9.13
C GLY A 304 21.87 3.87 -7.88
N PHE A 305 21.45 4.51 -6.78
CA PHE A 305 21.15 3.82 -5.51
C PHE A 305 19.87 2.97 -5.64
N SER A 306 19.89 1.73 -5.13
CA SER A 306 18.72 0.86 -5.16
C SER A 306 17.53 1.41 -4.34
N SER A 307 17.81 2.23 -3.32
CA SER A 307 16.84 3.03 -2.58
C SER A 307 17.53 4.12 -1.76
N ILE A 308 16.84 5.25 -1.56
CA ILE A 308 17.18 6.31 -0.61
C ILE A 308 16.14 6.28 0.53
N VAL A 309 16.59 6.14 1.78
CA VAL A 309 15.76 6.20 2.98
C VAL A 309 16.13 7.46 3.77
N ALA A 310 15.16 8.36 3.96
CA ALA A 310 15.28 9.56 4.78
C ALA A 310 14.49 9.37 6.10
N GLY A 311 15.23 9.17 7.19
CA GLY A 311 14.73 8.88 8.53
C GLY A 311 14.68 7.39 8.89
N GLY A 312 14.14 7.09 10.06
CA GLY A 312 14.16 5.76 10.67
C GLY A 312 13.03 5.55 11.70
N ALA A 313 13.00 4.37 12.32
CA ALA A 313 11.94 3.97 13.26
C ALA A 313 11.88 4.83 14.54
N THR A 314 12.96 5.53 14.88
CA THR A 314 13.10 6.43 16.03
C THR A 314 13.05 7.91 15.65
N SER A 315 12.92 8.27 14.36
CA SER A 315 12.86 9.66 13.93
C SER A 315 11.56 10.33 14.37
N GLY A 316 11.63 11.63 14.68
CA GLY A 316 10.45 12.44 14.95
C GLY A 316 9.66 12.76 13.68
N LEU A 317 8.82 13.81 13.76
CA LEU A 317 8.07 14.35 12.62
C LEU A 317 8.97 14.59 11.40
N VAL A 318 8.53 14.11 10.24
CA VAL A 318 9.07 14.48 8.93
C VAL A 318 8.18 15.54 8.30
N THR A 319 8.74 16.69 7.93
CA THR A 319 8.02 17.78 7.25
C THR A 319 8.52 17.94 5.82
N VAL A 320 7.64 17.89 4.83
CA VAL A 320 7.94 18.23 3.43
C VAL A 320 7.56 19.69 3.16
N GLY A 321 8.54 20.50 2.77
CA GLY A 321 8.40 21.94 2.58
C GLY A 321 7.89 22.38 1.22
N ASN A 322 7.99 23.69 0.98
CA ASN A 322 7.50 24.35 -0.23
C ASN A 322 8.51 24.40 -1.39
N SER A 323 9.71 23.81 -1.25
CA SER A 323 10.61 23.62 -2.40
C SER A 323 10.21 22.36 -3.15
N ALA A 324 10.13 22.42 -4.48
CA ALA A 324 9.96 21.23 -5.29
C ALA A 324 11.20 20.33 -5.19
N LEU A 325 11.00 19.04 -4.93
CA LEU A 325 12.05 18.03 -4.87
C LEU A 325 11.84 17.02 -5.99
N SER A 326 12.89 16.79 -6.77
CA SER A 326 12.97 15.67 -7.72
C SER A 326 13.94 14.62 -7.17
N TYR A 327 13.52 13.36 -7.14
CA TYR A 327 14.34 12.21 -6.75
C TYR A 327 14.54 11.29 -7.96
N ASN A 328 15.76 10.78 -8.13
CA ASN A 328 16.16 9.98 -9.29
C ASN A 328 16.26 8.47 -8.97
N ASP A 329 16.08 8.11 -7.71
CA ASP A 329 16.18 6.76 -7.14
C ASP A 329 14.97 6.51 -6.21
N PRO A 330 14.54 5.27 -5.92
CA PRO A 330 13.37 4.99 -5.07
C PRO A 330 13.48 5.61 -3.67
N LEU A 331 12.56 6.51 -3.32
CA LEU A 331 12.62 7.31 -2.11
C LEU A 331 11.67 6.78 -1.03
N THR A 332 12.17 6.61 0.19
CA THR A 332 11.37 6.35 1.40
C THR A 332 11.54 7.51 2.38
N LEU A 333 10.45 8.20 2.71
CA LEU A 333 10.39 9.09 3.88
C LEU A 333 9.90 8.26 5.07
N LYS A 334 10.76 8.06 6.08
CA LYS A 334 10.51 7.16 7.21
C LYS A 334 10.52 7.92 8.53
N SER A 335 9.45 7.75 9.32
CA SER A 335 9.26 8.43 10.60
C SER A 335 8.84 7.43 11.68
N GLY A 336 9.36 7.59 12.89
CA GLY A 336 8.81 6.97 14.09
C GLY A 336 7.47 7.59 14.54
N GLY A 337 7.13 8.77 14.02
CA GLY A 337 5.86 9.46 14.21
C GLY A 337 5.19 9.80 12.88
N SER A 338 4.76 11.05 12.72
CA SER A 338 3.95 11.52 11.57
C SER A 338 4.79 12.04 10.38
N ILE A 339 4.15 12.16 9.20
CA ILE A 339 4.73 12.77 7.99
C ILE A 339 3.75 13.83 7.45
N PHE A 340 4.15 15.11 7.48
CA PHE A 340 3.29 16.23 7.07
C PHE A 340 3.87 17.01 5.90
N PHE A 341 3.02 17.31 4.92
CA PHE A 341 3.35 18.11 3.75
C PHE A 341 2.89 19.56 3.94
N SER A 342 3.57 20.49 3.29
CA SER A 342 3.18 21.90 3.20
C SER A 342 2.23 22.11 2.01
N SER A 343 1.41 23.17 2.02
CA SER A 343 0.41 23.45 0.97
C SER A 343 0.96 23.65 -0.44
N SER A 344 2.25 23.95 -0.60
CA SER A 344 2.91 24.11 -1.91
C SER A 344 4.04 23.10 -2.13
N SER A 345 4.01 21.98 -1.41
CA SER A 345 4.99 20.91 -1.54
C SER A 345 4.80 20.12 -2.84
N ALA A 346 5.91 19.72 -3.46
CA ALA A 346 5.91 18.93 -4.69
C ALA A 346 7.04 17.89 -4.69
N LEU A 347 6.67 16.60 -4.76
CA LEU A 347 7.60 15.48 -4.91
C LEU A 347 7.47 14.89 -6.33
N THR A 348 8.57 14.84 -7.09
CA THR A 348 8.62 14.29 -8.46
C THR A 348 9.63 13.14 -8.57
N GLY A 349 9.22 11.98 -9.10
CA GLY A 349 10.00 10.74 -8.99
C GLY A 349 10.75 10.23 -10.23
N ALA A 350 10.59 10.85 -11.39
CA ALA A 350 11.25 10.44 -12.63
C ALA A 350 11.11 8.93 -13.01
N GLY A 351 10.00 8.29 -12.61
CA GLY A 351 9.73 6.85 -12.77
C GLY A 351 9.94 6.01 -11.51
N ASN A 352 10.54 6.57 -10.46
CA ASN A 352 10.86 5.86 -9.22
C ASN A 352 9.70 5.84 -8.22
N SER A 353 9.71 4.83 -7.36
CA SER A 353 8.69 4.66 -6.32
C SER A 353 8.92 5.59 -5.12
N LEU A 354 7.83 5.97 -4.45
CA LEU A 354 7.82 6.74 -3.21
C LEU A 354 7.10 5.96 -2.11
N THR A 355 7.76 5.83 -0.95
CA THR A 355 7.15 5.29 0.27
C THR A 355 7.08 6.37 1.35
N LEU A 356 5.90 6.57 1.93
CA LEU A 356 5.65 7.39 3.11
C LEU A 356 5.35 6.44 4.27
N TRP A 357 6.33 6.24 5.14
CA TRP A 357 6.31 5.26 6.23
C TRP A 357 6.24 5.99 7.58
N SER A 358 5.04 6.21 8.11
CA SER A 358 4.82 6.77 9.45
C SER A 358 4.86 5.68 10.53
N ARG A 359 4.97 6.06 11.81
CA ARG A 359 5.00 5.14 12.98
C ARG A 359 5.81 3.86 12.76
N ALA A 360 7.01 4.00 12.20
CA ALA A 360 7.86 2.89 11.77
C ALA A 360 8.47 2.05 12.91
N GLY A 361 8.24 2.45 14.17
CA GLY A 361 8.52 1.64 15.37
C GLY A 361 7.28 0.93 15.95
N GLY A 362 6.11 1.08 15.34
CA GLY A 362 4.85 0.45 15.77
C GLY A 362 4.53 -0.86 15.05
N ASN A 363 3.44 -1.50 15.46
CA ASN A 363 2.92 -2.73 14.85
C ASN A 363 2.03 -2.45 13.62
N ASP A 364 1.96 -3.38 12.67
CA ASP A 364 1.15 -3.21 11.44
C ASP A 364 -0.32 -2.94 11.74
N ALA A 365 -0.86 -3.60 12.75
CA ALA A 365 -2.26 -3.50 13.14
C ALA A 365 -2.67 -2.11 13.66
N ALA A 366 -1.76 -1.19 14.02
CA ALA A 366 -2.08 0.11 14.61
C ALA A 366 -3.03 0.03 15.83
N ASN A 367 -2.70 -0.84 16.79
CA ASN A 367 -3.41 -0.98 18.08
C ASN A 367 -2.48 -0.94 19.30
N ASP A 368 -1.24 -0.50 19.12
CA ASP A 368 -0.21 -0.32 20.16
C ASP A 368 -0.18 1.09 20.80
N GLY A 369 -0.96 2.03 20.27
CA GLY A 369 -0.97 3.43 20.71
C GLY A 369 0.16 4.30 20.14
N VAL A 370 1.05 3.76 19.29
CA VAL A 370 2.11 4.54 18.63
C VAL A 370 1.48 5.38 17.53
N LEU A 371 1.38 6.69 17.74
CA LEU A 371 0.79 7.62 16.77
C LEU A 371 1.72 7.90 15.60
N GLY A 372 1.16 8.18 14.42
CA GLY A 372 1.92 8.58 13.25
C GLY A 372 1.04 8.63 12.01
N SER A 373 0.54 9.82 11.68
CA SER A 373 -0.36 10.04 10.54
C SER A 373 0.36 10.63 9.33
N VAL A 374 -0.26 10.54 8.16
CA VAL A 374 0.23 11.15 6.92
C VAL A 374 -0.78 12.17 6.42
N TRP A 375 -0.34 13.42 6.21
CA TRP A 375 -1.20 14.51 5.75
C TRP A 375 -0.61 15.24 4.54
N LEU A 376 -1.36 15.20 3.44
CA LEU A 376 -1.16 15.96 2.21
C LEU A 376 -2.25 17.05 2.13
N PRO A 377 -1.98 18.31 2.50
CA PRO A 377 -2.96 19.39 2.43
C PRO A 377 -3.30 19.80 0.99
N GLN A 378 -4.35 20.59 0.82
CA GLN A 378 -4.69 21.17 -0.48
C GLN A 378 -3.49 21.93 -1.07
N GLY A 379 -3.26 21.71 -2.38
CA GLY A 379 -2.12 22.26 -3.12
C GLY A 379 -0.84 21.40 -3.08
N SER A 380 -0.68 20.50 -2.11
CA SER A 380 0.44 19.55 -2.10
C SER A 380 0.34 18.54 -3.25
N SER A 381 1.48 18.07 -3.76
CA SER A 381 1.53 17.18 -4.91
C SER A 381 2.61 16.09 -4.83
N ILE A 382 2.25 14.90 -5.28
CA ILE A 382 3.15 13.76 -5.53
C ILE A 382 2.94 13.32 -7.00
N SER A 383 4.02 13.22 -7.76
CA SER A 383 4.03 12.70 -9.13
C SER A 383 5.22 11.76 -9.33
N THR A 384 5.00 10.43 -9.31
CA THR A 384 6.14 9.49 -9.46
C THR A 384 6.61 9.36 -10.90
N GLY A 385 5.73 9.57 -11.88
CA GLY A 385 6.05 9.40 -13.30
C GLY A 385 6.14 7.95 -13.76
N GLY A 386 5.48 7.01 -13.05
CA GLY A 386 5.45 5.57 -13.36
C GLY A 386 5.79 4.67 -12.18
N GLY A 387 6.42 5.22 -11.13
CA GLY A 387 6.74 4.48 -9.92
C GLY A 387 5.56 4.32 -8.97
N ASN A 388 5.66 3.36 -8.04
CA ASN A 388 4.59 3.10 -7.07
C ASN A 388 4.54 4.18 -5.98
N VAL A 389 3.36 4.42 -5.41
CA VAL A 389 3.19 5.22 -4.19
C VAL A 389 2.66 4.34 -3.08
N THR A 390 3.39 4.22 -1.98
CA THR A 390 2.99 3.47 -0.79
C THR A 390 2.87 4.43 0.40
N ILE A 391 1.73 4.43 1.08
CA ILE A 391 1.49 5.24 2.28
C ILE A 391 0.94 4.33 3.37
N GLY A 392 1.65 4.22 4.48
CA GLY A 392 1.26 3.37 5.60
C GLY A 392 2.18 3.53 6.80
N GLY A 393 2.17 2.56 7.69
CA GLY A 393 3.01 2.56 8.89
C GLY A 393 3.32 1.19 9.44
N GLY A 394 3.65 1.11 10.74
CA GLY A 394 3.96 -0.16 11.39
C GLY A 394 5.34 -0.71 11.02
N THR A 395 5.48 -2.03 10.98
CA THR A 395 6.73 -2.73 10.63
C THR A 395 7.01 -2.77 9.13
N SER A 396 6.00 -2.50 8.31
CA SER A 396 6.09 -2.37 6.85
C SER A 396 4.99 -1.45 6.33
N ALA A 397 5.35 -0.33 5.67
CA ALA A 397 4.39 0.62 5.12
C ALA A 397 3.45 0.04 4.03
N ALA A 398 3.74 -1.14 3.49
CA ALA A 398 2.90 -1.82 2.52
C ALA A 398 1.76 -2.65 3.16
N THR A 399 1.87 -2.97 4.45
CA THR A 399 0.94 -3.88 5.17
C THR A 399 0.40 -3.27 6.46
N GLY A 400 1.14 -2.36 7.09
CA GLY A 400 0.77 -1.70 8.32
C GLY A 400 0.08 -0.35 8.11
N TYR A 401 -0.81 -0.02 9.04
CA TYR A 401 -1.59 1.22 9.01
C TYR A 401 -0.83 2.40 9.62
N ALA A 402 -0.91 3.57 8.98
CA ALA A 402 -0.68 4.84 9.66
C ALA A 402 -1.78 5.07 10.72
N LEU A 403 -1.45 5.69 11.86
CA LEU A 403 -2.40 5.92 12.96
C LEU A 403 -2.55 7.42 13.20
N GLY A 404 -3.78 7.90 13.25
CA GLY A 404 -4.11 9.30 13.52
C GLY A 404 -3.35 9.89 14.72
N ASP A 405 -2.88 11.12 14.59
CA ASP A 405 -2.11 11.88 15.57
C ASP A 405 -2.98 13.03 16.11
N ASN A 406 -3.43 12.90 17.36
CA ASN A 406 -4.28 13.90 18.02
C ASN A 406 -3.48 14.99 18.77
N GLY A 407 -2.15 14.87 18.86
CA GLY A 407 -1.29 15.92 19.42
C GLY A 407 -1.00 17.04 18.43
N ALA A 408 -1.16 16.79 17.13
CA ALA A 408 -0.80 17.70 16.07
C ALA A 408 -2.01 18.47 15.50
N THR A 409 -2.02 19.80 15.65
CA THR A 409 -3.08 20.68 15.10
C THR A 409 -3.07 20.72 13.57
N SER A 410 -4.24 20.84 12.93
CA SER A 410 -4.37 20.94 11.47
C SER A 410 -5.39 22.00 11.05
N THR A 411 -5.12 22.73 9.97
CA THR A 411 -6.03 23.73 9.39
C THR A 411 -7.22 23.14 8.62
N GLU A 412 -7.16 21.85 8.28
CA GLU A 412 -8.14 21.17 7.41
C GLU A 412 -8.99 20.16 8.19
N ASN A 413 -9.88 20.64 9.05
CA ASN A 413 -10.90 19.84 9.76
C ASN A 413 -10.36 18.50 10.33
N ASN A 414 -9.51 18.56 11.36
CA ASN A 414 -8.93 17.39 12.04
C ASN A 414 -8.20 16.37 11.13
N ALA A 415 -7.61 16.83 10.01
CA ALA A 415 -6.87 16.00 9.05
C ALA A 415 -5.82 15.08 9.69
N ARG A 416 -5.15 15.53 10.75
CA ARG A 416 -4.09 14.78 11.42
C ARG A 416 -4.61 13.68 12.36
N TYR A 417 -5.86 13.76 12.82
CA TYR A 417 -6.50 12.74 13.67
C TYR A 417 -6.89 11.49 12.88
N ARG A 418 -6.87 11.58 11.55
CA ARG A 418 -7.10 10.49 10.59
C ARG A 418 -5.77 9.80 10.29
N GLY A 419 -5.78 8.52 9.95
CA GLY A 419 -4.55 7.78 9.65
C GLY A 419 -3.81 8.34 8.43
N VAL A 420 -4.55 8.52 7.33
CA VAL A 420 -4.07 9.23 6.14
C VAL A 420 -5.11 10.24 5.65
N THR A 421 -4.70 11.47 5.37
CA THR A 421 -5.52 12.49 4.69
C THR A 421 -4.83 12.98 3.42
N VAL A 422 -5.54 12.88 2.28
CA VAL A 422 -5.09 13.40 0.97
C VAL A 422 -6.07 14.43 0.46
N ASN A 423 -5.79 15.70 0.73
CA ASN A 423 -6.48 16.87 0.18
C ASN A 423 -5.71 17.50 -0.99
N GLY A 424 -4.43 17.15 -1.14
CA GLY A 424 -3.59 17.42 -2.31
C GLY A 424 -3.83 16.44 -3.48
N THR A 425 -2.80 16.26 -4.31
CA THR A 425 -2.83 15.36 -5.48
C THR A 425 -1.75 14.29 -5.41
N ILE A 426 -2.11 13.04 -5.69
CA ILE A 426 -1.20 11.92 -5.94
C ILE A 426 -1.41 11.43 -7.37
N ASN A 427 -0.35 11.38 -8.18
CA ASN A 427 -0.35 10.81 -9.52
C ASN A 427 0.79 9.78 -9.66
N ALA A 428 0.45 8.50 -9.83
CA ALA A 428 1.46 7.46 -10.06
C ALA A 428 1.78 7.22 -11.55
N ALA A 429 1.01 7.82 -12.47
CA ALA A 429 1.26 7.85 -13.92
C ALA A 429 1.62 6.49 -14.58
N GLY A 430 1.08 5.37 -14.07
CA GLY A 430 1.40 4.01 -14.51
C GLY A 430 1.69 3.07 -13.35
N GLY A 431 2.26 3.61 -12.26
CA GLY A 431 2.55 2.85 -11.05
C GLY A 431 1.31 2.56 -10.20
N ASN A 432 1.47 1.65 -9.25
CA ASN A 432 0.44 1.27 -8.29
C ASN A 432 0.40 2.25 -7.11
N ILE A 433 -0.77 2.44 -6.50
CA ILE A 433 -0.95 3.25 -5.29
C ILE A 433 -1.52 2.38 -4.17
N ALA A 434 -0.89 2.37 -3.01
CA ALA A 434 -1.36 1.72 -1.79
C ALA A 434 -1.45 2.73 -0.65
N ILE A 435 -2.60 2.82 0.03
CA ILE A 435 -2.82 3.74 1.16
C ILE A 435 -3.50 3.01 2.32
N LEU A 436 -2.83 2.94 3.48
CA LEU A 436 -3.31 2.28 4.69
C LEU A 436 -3.38 3.25 5.87
N GLY A 437 -4.59 3.56 6.34
CA GLY A 437 -4.81 4.48 7.47
C GLY A 437 -5.84 4.01 8.50
N ARG A 438 -5.57 4.26 9.77
CA ARG A 438 -6.49 4.05 10.91
C ARG A 438 -6.72 5.36 11.69
N GLY A 439 -7.97 5.62 12.07
CA GLY A 439 -8.35 6.76 12.91
C GLY A 439 -7.81 6.65 14.35
N ASN A 440 -7.49 7.79 14.96
CA ASN A 440 -7.09 7.86 16.38
C ASN A 440 -8.25 7.49 17.33
N ALA A 441 -7.93 6.85 18.46
CA ALA A 441 -8.88 6.49 19.53
C ALA A 441 -9.60 7.67 20.22
N SER A 442 -9.18 8.92 19.96
CA SER A 442 -9.57 10.09 20.75
C SER A 442 -10.88 10.77 20.35
N THR A 443 -11.47 10.47 19.18
CA THR A 443 -12.87 10.78 18.76
C THR A 443 -13.06 10.59 17.25
N ALA A 444 -14.17 9.96 16.84
CA ALA A 444 -14.79 9.97 15.49
C ALA A 444 -13.84 10.16 14.29
N ALA A 445 -12.73 9.42 14.26
CA ALA A 445 -11.66 9.61 13.29
C ALA A 445 -11.80 8.64 12.11
N ARG A 446 -11.65 9.16 10.90
CA ARG A 446 -11.60 8.36 9.67
C ARG A 446 -10.27 7.61 9.56
N GLY A 447 -10.27 6.43 8.96
CA GLY A 447 -9.04 5.71 8.64
C GLY A 447 -8.27 6.41 7.54
N VAL A 448 -8.92 6.57 6.39
CA VAL A 448 -8.42 7.34 5.24
C VAL A 448 -9.48 8.36 4.80
N SER A 449 -9.04 9.58 4.46
CA SER A 449 -9.90 10.62 3.90
C SER A 449 -9.27 11.24 2.67
N ILE A 450 -9.96 11.17 1.53
CA ILE A 450 -9.52 11.74 0.25
C ILE A 450 -10.39 12.95 -0.05
N GLY A 451 -9.89 14.16 0.20
CA GLY A 451 -10.53 15.43 -0.19
C GLY A 451 -9.99 16.06 -1.47
N GLY A 452 -8.93 15.47 -2.04
CA GLY A 452 -8.29 15.86 -3.29
C GLY A 452 -8.34 14.75 -4.34
N THR A 453 -7.24 14.56 -5.08
CA THR A 453 -7.16 13.57 -6.18
C THR A 453 -6.10 12.51 -5.91
N VAL A 454 -6.47 11.23 -6.04
CA VAL A 454 -5.54 10.09 -6.09
C VAL A 454 -5.73 9.38 -7.43
N GLY A 455 -4.70 9.31 -8.26
CA GLY A 455 -4.85 8.78 -9.60
C GLY A 455 -3.64 8.07 -10.18
N THR A 456 -3.89 7.16 -11.11
CA THR A 456 -2.86 6.53 -11.95
C THR A 456 -3.41 6.24 -13.34
N THR A 457 -2.51 5.93 -14.28
CA THR A 457 -2.83 5.69 -15.69
C THR A 457 -2.35 4.30 -16.12
N GLY A 458 -2.60 3.92 -17.38
CA GLY A 458 -2.22 2.60 -17.88
C GLY A 458 -2.87 1.47 -17.06
N SER A 459 -2.07 0.49 -16.66
CA SER A 459 -2.48 -0.67 -15.86
C SER A 459 -2.29 -0.50 -14.35
N GLY A 460 -1.85 0.67 -13.87
CA GLY A 460 -1.58 0.89 -12.45
C GLY A 460 -2.83 0.69 -11.58
N THR A 461 -2.69 -0.06 -10.48
CA THR A 461 -3.78 -0.33 -9.55
C THR A 461 -3.84 0.70 -8.43
N ILE A 462 -5.00 0.83 -7.78
CA ILE A 462 -5.15 1.64 -6.56
C ILE A 462 -5.80 0.77 -5.48
N ASP A 463 -5.16 0.64 -4.33
CA ASP A 463 -5.71 0.00 -3.13
C ASP A 463 -5.69 0.98 -1.95
N ILE A 464 -6.85 1.18 -1.32
CA ILE A 464 -7.02 2.10 -0.19
C ILE A 464 -7.74 1.38 0.92
N SER A 465 -7.07 1.19 2.06
CA SER A 465 -7.58 0.52 3.25
C SER A 465 -7.74 1.51 4.42
N GLY A 466 -8.98 1.78 4.80
CA GLY A 466 -9.33 2.70 5.88
C GLY A 466 -10.04 2.01 7.04
N ILE A 467 -9.50 2.14 8.26
CA ILE A 467 -10.12 1.66 9.50
C ILE A 467 -10.58 2.85 10.36
N ALA A 468 -11.89 2.94 10.61
CA ALA A 468 -12.47 3.99 11.45
C ALA A 468 -12.07 3.83 12.92
N ASN A 469 -12.27 4.89 13.70
CA ASN A 469 -12.41 4.80 15.14
C ASN A 469 -13.63 5.62 15.60
N GLY A 470 -14.41 5.07 16.54
CA GLY A 470 -15.66 5.67 16.97
C GLY A 470 -16.71 5.64 15.86
N THR A 471 -17.53 6.69 15.81
CA THR A 471 -18.69 6.79 14.90
C THR A 471 -18.37 7.19 13.46
N SER A 472 -17.08 7.28 13.08
CA SER A 472 -16.63 7.78 11.77
C SER A 472 -16.76 6.77 10.63
N ASP A 473 -16.46 7.24 9.41
CA ASP A 473 -16.30 6.41 8.22
C ASP A 473 -14.93 5.70 8.21
N GLY A 474 -14.85 4.45 7.74
CA GLY A 474 -13.56 3.75 7.57
C GLY A 474 -12.68 4.43 6.53
N LEU A 475 -13.25 4.60 5.34
CA LEU A 475 -12.75 5.39 4.23
C LEU A 475 -13.83 6.39 3.81
N ALA A 476 -13.43 7.62 3.52
CA ALA A 476 -14.30 8.58 2.87
C ALA A 476 -13.63 9.36 1.74
N LEU A 477 -14.41 9.61 0.69
CA LEU A 477 -14.10 10.56 -0.36
C LEU A 477 -14.95 11.81 -0.11
N GLY A 478 -14.30 12.98 -0.18
CA GLY A 478 -14.90 14.27 0.14
C GLY A 478 -15.20 14.49 1.62
N ASP A 479 -15.58 15.72 1.93
CA ASP A 479 -16.09 16.13 3.23
C ASP A 479 -17.17 17.19 3.01
N SER A 480 -18.42 16.80 3.26
CA SER A 480 -19.61 17.65 3.08
C SER A 480 -19.69 18.81 4.07
N THR A 481 -18.93 18.76 5.19
CA THR A 481 -18.91 19.85 6.18
C THR A 481 -18.09 21.05 5.71
N VAL A 482 -17.14 20.84 4.79
CA VAL A 482 -16.25 21.88 4.22
C VAL A 482 -16.34 22.00 2.70
N GLY A 483 -17.16 21.17 2.03
CA GLY A 483 -17.44 21.28 0.59
C GLY A 483 -16.34 20.77 -0.35
N ILE A 484 -15.40 19.96 0.13
CA ILE A 484 -14.32 19.37 -0.69
C ILE A 484 -14.75 18.02 -1.28
N ASN A 485 -14.25 17.70 -2.47
CA ASN A 485 -14.67 16.54 -3.27
C ASN A 485 -13.49 15.59 -3.51
N GLY A 486 -13.63 14.33 -3.09
CA GLY A 486 -12.61 13.31 -3.30
C GLY A 486 -12.71 12.64 -4.67
N THR A 487 -11.62 12.56 -5.41
CA THR A 487 -11.53 11.75 -6.64
C THR A 487 -10.49 10.66 -6.49
N VAL A 488 -10.87 9.42 -6.78
CA VAL A 488 -9.93 8.29 -6.95
C VAL A 488 -10.11 7.72 -8.36
N SER A 489 -9.06 7.68 -9.18
CA SER A 489 -9.18 7.31 -10.60
C SER A 489 -8.03 6.45 -11.13
N ALA A 490 -8.36 5.33 -11.78
CA ALA A 490 -7.44 4.54 -12.61
C ALA A 490 -7.88 4.58 -14.09
N VAL A 491 -7.09 3.97 -14.98
CA VAL A 491 -7.48 3.75 -16.39
C VAL A 491 -7.89 2.29 -16.59
N ASN A 492 -6.93 1.37 -16.75
CA ASN A 492 -7.18 -0.06 -16.94
C ASN A 492 -6.88 -0.91 -15.70
N GLY A 493 -6.19 -0.37 -14.69
CA GLY A 493 -5.92 -1.08 -13.45
C GLY A 493 -7.13 -1.17 -12.52
N THR A 494 -7.13 -2.18 -11.66
CA THR A 494 -8.16 -2.38 -10.62
C THR A 494 -8.08 -1.31 -9.54
N LEU A 495 -9.24 -0.85 -9.09
CA LEU A 495 -9.40 0.08 -7.97
C LEU A 495 -10.16 -0.64 -6.84
N THR A 496 -9.46 -0.84 -5.72
CA THR A 496 -9.96 -1.50 -4.51
C THR A 496 -10.08 -0.47 -3.39
N LEU A 497 -11.29 -0.32 -2.84
CA LEU A 497 -11.56 0.49 -1.67
C LEU A 497 -12.01 -0.44 -0.53
N SER A 498 -11.23 -0.48 0.54
CA SER A 498 -11.50 -1.30 1.72
C SER A 498 -11.82 -0.40 2.92
N GLY A 499 -13.02 -0.54 3.49
CA GLY A 499 -13.55 0.35 4.52
C GLY A 499 -14.06 -0.41 5.74
N THR A 500 -13.29 -0.38 6.83
CA THR A 500 -13.68 -1.01 8.09
C THR A 500 -14.30 0.01 9.02
N LYS A 501 -15.56 -0.17 9.39
CA LYS A 501 -16.19 0.61 10.47
C LYS A 501 -15.77 0.06 11.85
N ASP A 502 -15.77 0.93 12.84
CA ASP A 502 -15.73 0.57 14.26
C ASP A 502 -17.17 0.58 14.81
N SER A 503 -17.55 1.65 15.50
CA SER A 503 -18.91 1.88 16.04
C SER A 503 -19.78 2.80 15.17
N GLY A 504 -19.23 3.32 14.07
CA GLY A 504 -19.92 4.17 13.08
C GLY A 504 -20.88 3.42 12.15
N SER A 505 -21.45 4.14 11.18
CA SER A 505 -22.40 3.58 10.21
C SER A 505 -21.74 3.09 8.92
N ASN A 506 -20.86 3.89 8.32
CA ASN A 506 -20.30 3.60 7.00
C ASN A 506 -18.90 2.98 7.10
N GLY A 507 -18.62 1.95 6.30
CA GLY A 507 -17.24 1.56 6.04
C GLY A 507 -16.64 2.40 4.92
N ILE A 508 -17.43 2.69 3.88
CA ILE A 508 -17.04 3.52 2.73
C ILE A 508 -18.10 4.61 2.50
N ASN A 509 -17.68 5.87 2.43
CA ASN A 509 -18.56 7.02 2.25
C ASN A 509 -18.12 7.94 1.08
N LEU A 510 -18.95 8.03 0.04
CA LEU A 510 -18.80 9.01 -1.05
C LEU A 510 -19.51 10.32 -0.66
N SER A 511 -18.89 11.06 0.26
CA SER A 511 -19.53 12.07 1.13
C SER A 511 -20.22 13.22 0.39
N THR A 512 -19.80 13.55 -0.84
CA THR A 512 -20.34 14.69 -1.61
C THR A 512 -20.76 14.27 -3.02
N ALA A 513 -21.73 14.98 -3.60
CA ALA A 513 -22.30 14.67 -4.91
C ALA A 513 -21.30 14.70 -6.08
N LEU A 514 -20.16 15.35 -5.90
CA LEU A 514 -19.05 15.40 -6.88
C LEU A 514 -17.87 14.51 -6.49
N SER A 515 -17.92 13.81 -5.36
CA SER A 515 -16.92 12.79 -5.03
C SER A 515 -17.12 11.58 -5.93
N LYS A 516 -16.02 11.08 -6.52
CA LYS A 516 -16.06 10.08 -7.59
C LYS A 516 -14.99 9.01 -7.42
N VAL A 517 -15.37 7.78 -7.75
CA VAL A 517 -14.47 6.65 -7.99
C VAL A 517 -14.57 6.26 -9.47
N GLN A 518 -13.46 6.19 -10.19
CA GLN A 518 -13.49 5.96 -11.65
C GLN A 518 -12.41 4.99 -12.15
N THR A 519 -12.80 4.11 -13.08
CA THR A 519 -11.91 3.55 -14.10
C THR A 519 -12.35 4.06 -15.47
N SER A 520 -11.45 4.68 -16.23
CA SER A 520 -11.79 5.27 -17.55
C SER A 520 -11.51 4.36 -18.74
N GLY A 521 -10.81 3.24 -18.50
CA GLY A 521 -10.66 2.11 -19.41
C GLY A 521 -11.19 0.83 -18.77
N SER A 522 -10.61 -0.33 -19.12
CA SER A 522 -11.10 -1.67 -18.73
C SER A 522 -10.94 -2.06 -17.23
N GLY A 523 -10.65 -1.10 -16.35
CA GLY A 523 -10.40 -1.36 -14.93
C GLY A 523 -11.64 -1.85 -14.18
N SER A 524 -11.43 -2.71 -13.18
CA SER A 524 -12.51 -3.20 -12.30
C SER A 524 -12.58 -2.38 -11.00
N LEU A 525 -13.77 -2.29 -10.41
CA LEU A 525 -14.00 -1.67 -9.09
C LEU A 525 -14.34 -2.72 -8.03
N ALA A 526 -13.72 -2.63 -6.85
CA ALA A 526 -14.07 -3.45 -5.69
C ALA A 526 -14.24 -2.58 -4.43
N PHE A 527 -15.43 -2.58 -3.84
CA PHE A 527 -15.72 -1.89 -2.58
C PHE A 527 -15.97 -2.94 -1.50
N ASN A 528 -15.02 -3.07 -0.58
CA ASN A 528 -14.99 -4.08 0.48
C ASN A 528 -15.23 -3.41 1.83
N SER A 529 -16.48 -3.43 2.31
CA SER A 529 -16.91 -2.67 3.48
C SER A 529 -17.43 -3.57 4.60
N THR A 530 -16.98 -3.36 5.84
CA THR A 530 -17.60 -3.97 7.04
C THR A 530 -18.74 -3.13 7.62
N GLY A 531 -18.94 -1.92 7.07
CA GLY A 531 -20.05 -1.02 7.34
C GLY A 531 -20.90 -0.76 6.10
N ALA A 532 -21.78 0.23 6.15
CA ALA A 532 -22.53 0.64 4.96
C ALA A 532 -21.59 1.16 3.86
N ILE A 533 -21.96 0.91 2.60
CA ILE A 533 -21.46 1.63 1.43
C ILE A 533 -22.50 2.73 1.15
N ASN A 534 -22.11 3.99 1.29
CA ASN A 534 -23.05 5.10 1.31
C ASN A 534 -22.46 6.36 0.64
N GLY A 535 -23.29 7.38 0.45
CA GLY A 535 -22.87 8.69 -0.04
C GLY A 535 -23.84 9.33 -1.01
N THR A 536 -23.49 10.54 -1.45
CA THR A 536 -24.16 11.24 -2.56
C THR A 536 -23.32 11.26 -3.84
N GLY A 537 -22.04 10.91 -3.75
CA GLY A 537 -21.14 10.73 -4.88
C GLY A 537 -21.45 9.49 -5.73
N TYR A 538 -20.56 9.18 -6.67
CA TYR A 538 -20.81 8.18 -7.70
C TYR A 538 -19.58 7.36 -8.10
N ALA A 539 -19.83 6.21 -8.72
CA ALA A 539 -18.82 5.29 -9.23
C ALA A 539 -18.97 5.09 -10.75
N VAL A 540 -17.85 5.02 -11.47
CA VAL A 540 -17.79 4.81 -12.93
C VAL A 540 -16.84 3.66 -13.23
N ALA A 541 -17.32 2.62 -13.91
CA ALA A 541 -16.55 1.41 -14.18
C ALA A 541 -16.57 1.00 -15.65
N GLY A 542 -15.40 0.88 -16.28
CA GLY A 542 -15.25 0.29 -17.61
C GLY A 542 -15.08 -1.24 -17.61
N GLY A 543 -14.89 -1.84 -16.43
CA GLY A 543 -14.86 -3.28 -16.19
C GLY A 543 -15.90 -3.73 -15.14
N THR A 544 -15.74 -4.95 -14.61
CA THR A 544 -16.64 -5.50 -13.58
C THR A 544 -16.59 -4.70 -12.28
N SER A 545 -17.71 -4.64 -11.57
CA SER A 545 -17.81 -3.99 -10.25
C SER A 545 -18.33 -4.94 -9.18
N SER A 546 -17.80 -4.84 -7.96
CA SER A 546 -18.27 -5.58 -6.78
C SER A 546 -18.43 -4.64 -5.58
N PHE A 547 -19.59 -4.73 -4.92
CA PHE A 547 -19.92 -3.95 -3.73
C PHE A 547 -20.34 -4.90 -2.60
N THR A 548 -19.49 -5.04 -1.58
CA THR A 548 -19.73 -5.89 -0.41
C THR A 548 -19.81 -5.03 0.85
N ALA A 549 -20.93 -5.10 1.58
CA ALA A 549 -21.17 -4.29 2.78
C ALA A 549 -21.38 -5.11 4.07
N GLY A 550 -21.07 -6.41 4.06
CA GLY A 550 -21.32 -7.29 5.20
C GLY A 550 -22.81 -7.35 5.51
N ALA A 551 -23.24 -7.01 6.73
CA ALA A 551 -24.65 -6.97 7.12
C ALA A 551 -25.33 -5.59 6.92
N ASN A 552 -24.67 -4.65 6.23
CA ASN A 552 -25.04 -3.23 6.18
C ASN A 552 -25.54 -2.80 4.80
N ALA A 553 -26.12 -1.60 4.71
CA ALA A 553 -26.71 -1.07 3.49
C ALA A 553 -25.69 -0.83 2.36
N ILE A 554 -26.18 -0.94 1.11
CA ILE A 554 -25.48 -0.49 -0.10
C ILE A 554 -26.35 0.59 -0.76
N THR A 555 -25.86 1.83 -0.81
CA THR A 555 -26.57 2.97 -1.40
C THR A 555 -25.74 3.59 -2.52
N LEU A 556 -26.05 3.21 -3.76
CA LEU A 556 -25.49 3.73 -5.00
C LEU A 556 -26.61 4.40 -5.80
N ALA A 557 -27.27 5.39 -5.20
CA ALA A 557 -28.50 6.00 -5.74
C ALA A 557 -28.27 7.15 -6.74
N SER A 558 -27.01 7.54 -6.99
CA SER A 558 -26.67 8.65 -7.88
C SER A 558 -27.05 8.36 -9.34
N ALA A 559 -27.59 9.37 -10.02
CA ALA A 559 -27.87 9.31 -11.46
C ALA A 559 -26.62 9.34 -12.33
N SER A 560 -25.45 9.62 -11.75
CA SER A 560 -24.15 9.70 -12.42
C SER A 560 -23.30 8.44 -12.24
N ASN A 561 -23.82 7.42 -11.55
CA ASN A 561 -23.21 6.09 -11.55
C ASN A 561 -23.26 5.51 -12.96
N ASP A 562 -22.17 4.93 -13.44
CA ASP A 562 -22.04 4.52 -14.84
C ASP A 562 -21.18 3.25 -14.94
N PHE A 563 -21.84 2.09 -15.03
CA PHE A 563 -21.20 0.78 -15.05
C PHE A 563 -21.38 0.11 -16.42
N THR A 564 -20.28 -0.35 -17.04
CA THR A 564 -20.34 -1.06 -18.33
C THR A 564 -20.08 -2.56 -18.21
N GLY A 565 -19.40 -2.99 -17.15
CA GLY A 565 -19.23 -4.40 -16.78
C GLY A 565 -20.27 -4.87 -15.76
N ALA A 566 -20.32 -6.19 -15.53
CA ALA A 566 -21.27 -6.77 -14.58
C ALA A 566 -21.07 -6.25 -13.14
N VAL A 567 -22.18 -5.87 -12.49
CA VAL A 567 -22.21 -5.31 -11.13
C VAL A 567 -22.70 -6.35 -10.13
N SER A 568 -21.82 -6.82 -9.26
CA SER A 568 -22.15 -7.75 -8.17
C SER A 568 -22.39 -7.01 -6.85
N LEU A 569 -23.37 -7.46 -6.07
CA LEU A 569 -23.81 -6.84 -4.82
C LEU A 569 -23.88 -7.91 -3.72
N SER A 570 -23.32 -7.62 -2.54
CA SER A 570 -23.28 -8.53 -1.40
C SER A 570 -23.62 -7.83 -0.09
N ASN A 571 -24.80 -8.17 0.45
CA ASN A 571 -25.31 -7.70 1.74
C ASN A 571 -26.03 -8.88 2.43
N SER A 572 -25.48 -9.37 3.53
CA SER A 572 -25.99 -10.52 4.30
C SER A 572 -27.03 -10.15 5.37
N GLY A 573 -27.38 -8.88 5.55
CA GLY A 573 -28.11 -8.38 6.71
C GLY A 573 -29.45 -7.72 6.39
N ALA A 574 -30.14 -7.30 7.45
CA ALA A 574 -31.42 -6.63 7.37
C ALA A 574 -31.27 -5.13 7.01
N ASN A 575 -30.65 -4.82 5.88
CA ASN A 575 -30.43 -3.45 5.39
C ASN A 575 -30.70 -3.32 3.88
N ASN A 576 -31.13 -2.15 3.44
CA ASN A 576 -31.54 -1.92 2.05
C ASN A 576 -30.36 -1.97 1.07
N VAL A 577 -30.65 -2.35 -0.17
CA VAL A 577 -29.74 -2.25 -1.32
C VAL A 577 -30.38 -1.38 -2.39
N SER A 578 -29.69 -0.32 -2.79
CA SER A 578 -30.11 0.61 -3.84
C SER A 578 -28.99 0.78 -4.85
N LEU A 579 -29.27 0.46 -6.11
CA LEU A 579 -28.37 0.62 -7.24
C LEU A 579 -29.09 1.42 -8.33
N ARG A 580 -28.50 2.55 -8.71
CA ARG A 580 -28.83 3.27 -9.92
C ARG A 580 -27.64 3.23 -10.86
N ASP A 581 -27.93 3.05 -12.15
CA ASP A 581 -26.98 3.12 -13.25
C ASP A 581 -27.50 4.05 -14.36
N ALA A 582 -26.60 4.81 -14.98
CA ALA A 582 -26.91 5.79 -16.01
C ALA A 582 -27.15 5.16 -17.40
N ASN A 583 -26.54 4.00 -17.66
CA ASN A 583 -26.64 3.31 -18.95
C ASN A 583 -27.38 1.97 -18.79
N ALA A 584 -27.07 0.96 -19.61
CA ALA A 584 -27.64 -0.38 -19.54
C ALA A 584 -26.91 -1.25 -18.49
N LEU A 585 -27.65 -1.72 -17.50
CA LEU A 585 -27.10 -2.46 -16.37
C LEU A 585 -27.01 -3.97 -16.64
N VAL A 586 -25.81 -4.53 -16.47
CA VAL A 586 -25.61 -5.99 -16.33
C VAL A 586 -25.41 -6.32 -14.86
N LEU A 587 -26.28 -7.15 -14.28
CA LEU A 587 -26.13 -7.64 -12.91
C LEU A 587 -25.19 -8.85 -12.88
N GLY A 588 -24.20 -8.82 -11.99
CA GLY A 588 -23.39 -9.97 -11.63
C GLY A 588 -24.14 -10.87 -10.64
N THR A 589 -23.45 -11.37 -9.62
CA THR A 589 -24.13 -12.06 -8.51
C THR A 589 -24.70 -11.01 -7.55
N VAL A 590 -25.99 -11.11 -7.24
CA VAL A 590 -26.68 -10.23 -6.29
C VAL A 590 -27.17 -11.09 -5.12
N ALA A 591 -26.37 -11.14 -4.05
CA ALA A 591 -26.68 -11.89 -2.84
C ALA A 591 -27.07 -10.90 -1.73
N VAL A 592 -28.36 -10.84 -1.41
CA VAL A 592 -28.91 -9.78 -0.54
C VAL A 592 -29.80 -10.34 0.58
N GLY A 593 -29.80 -9.62 1.71
CA GLY A 593 -30.48 -10.01 2.93
C GLY A 593 -31.97 -9.67 2.93
N SER A 594 -32.54 -9.54 4.13
CA SER A 594 -33.99 -9.65 4.34
C SER A 594 -34.76 -8.32 4.22
N VAL A 595 -34.35 -7.37 3.37
CA VAL A 595 -35.06 -6.07 3.19
C VAL A 595 -35.16 -5.71 1.71
N THR A 596 -35.30 -4.43 1.37
CA THR A 596 -35.68 -4.01 0.02
C THR A 596 -34.48 -3.87 -0.91
N VAL A 597 -34.73 -4.22 -2.16
CA VAL A 597 -33.77 -4.09 -3.27
C VAL A 597 -34.37 -3.14 -4.28
N SER A 598 -33.68 -2.04 -4.60
CA SER A 598 -34.09 -1.06 -5.59
C SER A 598 -33.05 -0.98 -6.70
N ILE A 599 -33.43 -1.35 -7.93
CA ILE A 599 -32.56 -1.30 -9.10
C ILE A 599 -33.19 -0.39 -10.16
N GLN A 600 -32.45 0.65 -10.55
CA GLN A 600 -32.82 1.57 -11.62
C GLN A 600 -31.70 1.64 -12.66
N SER A 601 -32.03 1.47 -13.94
CA SER A 601 -31.10 1.62 -15.07
C SER A 601 -31.65 2.66 -16.05
N GLY A 602 -30.75 3.39 -16.71
CA GLY A 602 -31.09 4.26 -17.84
C GLY A 602 -31.30 3.51 -19.16
N GLY A 603 -30.94 2.22 -19.20
CA GLY A 603 -31.04 1.33 -20.34
C GLY A 603 -31.57 -0.05 -19.97
N THR A 604 -31.21 -1.07 -20.75
CA THR A 604 -31.67 -2.45 -20.50
C THR A 604 -31.10 -3.00 -19.20
N VAL A 605 -31.91 -3.72 -18.42
CA VAL A 605 -31.44 -4.50 -17.27
C VAL A 605 -31.30 -5.96 -17.69
N THR A 606 -30.10 -6.50 -17.58
CA THR A 606 -29.78 -7.91 -17.86
C THR A 606 -28.96 -8.51 -16.72
N GLN A 607 -28.63 -9.80 -16.77
CA GLN A 607 -27.81 -10.45 -15.74
C GLN A 607 -26.88 -11.52 -16.31
N ALA A 608 -25.72 -11.65 -15.66
CA ALA A 608 -24.73 -12.69 -15.85
C ALA A 608 -24.62 -13.63 -14.62
N GLY A 609 -24.97 -13.13 -13.43
CA GLY A 609 -25.13 -13.96 -12.22
C GLY A 609 -26.59 -14.24 -11.90
N ALA A 610 -26.82 -14.79 -10.69
CA ALA A 610 -28.14 -14.96 -10.11
C ALA A 610 -28.44 -13.86 -9.08
N ILE A 611 -29.72 -13.55 -8.92
CA ILE A 611 -30.23 -12.70 -7.82
C ILE A 611 -30.83 -13.62 -6.77
N THR A 612 -30.30 -13.62 -5.55
CA THR A 612 -30.78 -14.48 -4.44
C THR A 612 -31.04 -13.64 -3.19
N GLN A 613 -32.20 -13.83 -2.59
CA GLN A 613 -32.59 -13.17 -1.34
C GLN A 613 -32.68 -14.16 -0.16
N THR A 614 -32.34 -13.72 1.05
CA THR A 614 -32.61 -14.53 2.25
C THR A 614 -34.10 -14.63 2.55
N ALA A 615 -34.52 -15.67 3.29
CA ALA A 615 -35.91 -15.84 3.70
C ALA A 615 -36.44 -14.62 4.49
N GLY A 616 -37.69 -14.23 4.20
CA GLY A 616 -38.31 -13.04 4.81
C GLY A 616 -37.88 -11.70 4.19
N ALA A 617 -37.36 -11.71 2.96
CA ALA A 617 -36.92 -10.49 2.27
C ALA A 617 -38.04 -9.49 1.96
N GLY A 618 -37.63 -8.22 1.85
CA GLY A 618 -38.52 -7.12 1.49
C GLY A 618 -38.83 -7.08 -0.01
N ALA A 619 -39.58 -6.07 -0.41
CA ALA A 619 -39.92 -5.89 -1.82
C ALA A 619 -38.69 -5.59 -2.69
N VAL A 620 -38.66 -6.21 -3.86
CA VAL A 620 -37.75 -5.86 -4.96
C VAL A 620 -38.48 -4.88 -5.88
N SER A 621 -37.80 -3.80 -6.26
CA SER A 621 -38.29 -2.76 -7.16
C SER A 621 -37.32 -2.62 -8.33
N LEU A 622 -37.82 -2.92 -9.54
CA LEU A 622 -37.04 -2.93 -10.77
C LEU A 622 -37.56 -1.85 -11.72
N ASN A 623 -36.65 -1.04 -12.26
CA ASN A 623 -36.94 -0.02 -13.25
C ASN A 623 -35.88 -0.01 -14.36
N ALA A 624 -36.29 -0.29 -15.59
CA ALA A 624 -35.39 -0.44 -16.74
C ALA A 624 -35.40 0.79 -17.66
N GLY A 625 -35.76 1.98 -17.16
CA GLY A 625 -35.66 3.23 -17.93
C GLY A 625 -36.56 3.31 -19.17
N GLY A 626 -37.51 2.39 -19.36
CA GLY A 626 -38.30 2.21 -20.58
C GLY A 626 -37.73 1.17 -21.56
N SER A 627 -36.60 0.54 -21.21
CA SER A 627 -35.90 -0.50 -21.98
C SER A 627 -36.25 -1.92 -21.50
N ASN A 628 -35.69 -2.95 -22.13
CA ASN A 628 -35.94 -4.34 -21.74
C ASN A 628 -35.36 -4.69 -20.36
N LEU A 629 -36.07 -5.55 -19.64
CA LEU A 629 -35.61 -6.23 -18.43
C LEU A 629 -35.55 -7.73 -18.69
N THR A 630 -34.43 -8.38 -18.42
CA THR A 630 -34.23 -9.81 -18.72
C THR A 630 -33.43 -10.48 -17.60
N LEU A 631 -34.15 -11.08 -16.66
CA LEU A 631 -33.66 -11.74 -15.46
C LEU A 631 -34.05 -13.23 -15.52
N THR A 632 -33.46 -13.98 -16.45
CA THR A 632 -33.89 -15.34 -16.84
C THR A 632 -32.93 -16.46 -16.41
N ASN A 633 -32.07 -16.23 -15.42
CA ASN A 633 -31.19 -17.26 -14.85
C ASN A 633 -32.04 -18.20 -13.95
N PRO A 634 -32.02 -19.53 -14.14
CA PRO A 634 -32.78 -20.47 -13.32
C PRO A 634 -32.33 -20.50 -11.84
N GLY A 635 -31.17 -19.95 -11.49
CA GLY A 635 -30.70 -19.79 -10.12
C GLY A 635 -31.19 -18.53 -9.41
N ASN A 636 -32.01 -17.70 -10.05
CA ASN A 636 -32.67 -16.56 -9.38
C ASN A 636 -33.62 -17.06 -8.28
N ASP A 637 -33.61 -16.39 -7.13
CA ASP A 637 -34.44 -16.72 -5.97
C ASP A 637 -34.96 -15.45 -5.27
N PHE A 638 -36.19 -15.07 -5.60
CA PHE A 638 -36.87 -13.86 -5.14
C PHE A 638 -37.83 -14.14 -3.96
N LYS A 639 -37.28 -14.20 -2.74
CA LYS A 639 -38.07 -14.39 -1.49
C LYS A 639 -39.01 -13.24 -1.08
N GLY A 640 -39.05 -12.14 -1.83
CA GLY A 640 -39.86 -10.95 -1.53
C GLY A 640 -40.53 -10.37 -2.78
N THR A 641 -41.63 -9.62 -2.59
CA THR A 641 -42.52 -9.16 -3.67
C THR A 641 -41.78 -8.38 -4.77
N VAL A 642 -41.83 -8.88 -6.01
CA VAL A 642 -41.18 -8.26 -7.18
C VAL A 642 -42.12 -7.27 -7.86
N ASN A 643 -41.76 -5.98 -7.84
CA ASN A 643 -42.45 -4.90 -8.52
C ASN A 643 -41.62 -4.45 -9.73
N ILE A 644 -42.26 -4.27 -10.89
CA ILE A 644 -41.58 -3.86 -12.13
C ILE A 644 -42.29 -2.66 -12.75
N SER A 645 -41.51 -1.65 -13.11
CA SER A 645 -42.00 -0.38 -13.66
C SER A 645 -41.12 0.08 -14.82
N ASN A 646 -41.69 0.86 -15.74
CA ASN A 646 -40.98 1.54 -16.81
C ASN A 646 -40.01 0.62 -17.57
N ALA A 647 -40.57 -0.37 -18.28
CA ALA A 647 -39.83 -1.35 -19.05
C ALA A 647 -40.49 -1.57 -20.42
N ALA A 648 -39.72 -1.92 -21.44
CA ALA A 648 -40.26 -2.37 -22.71
C ALA A 648 -40.75 -3.82 -22.56
N ASN A 649 -39.86 -4.80 -22.74
CA ASN A 649 -40.17 -6.21 -22.49
C ASN A 649 -39.66 -6.64 -21.11
N ILE A 650 -40.36 -7.56 -20.46
CA ILE A 650 -39.98 -8.21 -19.21
C ILE A 650 -39.80 -9.70 -19.48
N GLY A 651 -38.62 -10.22 -19.17
CA GLY A 651 -38.37 -11.65 -18.98
C GLY A 651 -37.91 -11.88 -17.54
N LEU A 652 -38.63 -12.71 -16.79
CA LEU A 652 -38.30 -13.05 -15.40
C LEU A 652 -38.42 -14.57 -15.19
N LEU A 653 -37.34 -15.19 -14.75
CA LEU A 653 -37.35 -16.55 -14.23
C LEU A 653 -36.94 -16.52 -12.76
N ASP A 654 -37.64 -17.31 -11.96
CA ASP A 654 -37.36 -17.59 -10.55
C ASP A 654 -37.23 -19.12 -10.32
N ALA A 655 -36.55 -19.54 -9.27
CA ALA A 655 -36.33 -20.96 -8.96
C ALA A 655 -37.57 -21.62 -8.32
N ASP A 656 -38.25 -20.94 -7.40
CA ASP A 656 -39.35 -21.48 -6.61
C ASP A 656 -40.58 -20.56 -6.51
N THR A 657 -41.04 -20.18 -5.31
CA THR A 657 -42.28 -19.43 -5.13
C THR A 657 -42.06 -17.93 -5.34
N LEU A 658 -42.71 -17.37 -6.35
CA LEU A 658 -42.59 -15.96 -6.72
C LEU A 658 -43.84 -15.16 -6.34
N VAL A 659 -43.66 -14.04 -5.65
CA VAL A 659 -44.73 -13.09 -5.35
C VAL A 659 -44.61 -11.88 -6.27
N LEU A 660 -45.62 -11.67 -7.13
CA LEU A 660 -45.66 -10.53 -8.05
C LEU A 660 -46.40 -9.35 -7.42
N GLY A 661 -45.72 -8.22 -7.39
CA GLY A 661 -46.26 -6.92 -7.05
C GLY A 661 -46.87 -6.22 -8.27
N ALA A 662 -46.90 -4.89 -8.24
CA ALA A 662 -47.48 -4.12 -9.32
C ALA A 662 -46.61 -4.17 -10.58
N MET A 663 -47.24 -4.44 -11.73
CA MET A 663 -46.67 -4.30 -13.07
C MET A 663 -47.61 -3.39 -13.86
N ASN A 664 -47.30 -2.11 -13.94
CA ASN A 664 -48.27 -1.09 -14.39
C ASN A 664 -48.15 -0.77 -15.90
N SER A 665 -49.09 0.03 -16.40
CA SER A 665 -49.19 0.42 -17.82
C SER A 665 -48.03 1.27 -18.39
N SER A 666 -46.95 1.50 -17.63
CA SER A 666 -45.68 1.97 -18.20
C SER A 666 -44.89 0.84 -18.87
N ILE A 667 -45.37 -0.41 -18.81
CA ILE A 667 -44.85 -1.53 -19.58
C ILE A 667 -45.44 -1.48 -20.99
N THR A 668 -44.57 -1.47 -22.00
CA THR A 668 -44.99 -1.26 -23.41
C THR A 668 -44.88 -2.50 -24.30
N GLY A 669 -44.05 -3.47 -23.91
CA GLY A 669 -43.79 -4.72 -24.62
C GLY A 669 -44.37 -5.94 -23.91
N THR A 670 -43.80 -7.11 -24.18
CA THR A 670 -44.26 -8.39 -23.62
C THR A 670 -43.86 -8.57 -22.16
N ILE A 671 -44.69 -9.27 -21.39
CA ILE A 671 -44.38 -9.74 -20.03
C ILE A 671 -44.31 -11.28 -20.09
N ASP A 672 -43.13 -11.88 -19.93
CA ASP A 672 -42.94 -13.33 -19.76
C ASP A 672 -42.33 -13.58 -18.37
N VAL A 673 -43.13 -14.15 -17.47
CA VAL A 673 -42.75 -14.44 -16.08
C VAL A 673 -42.97 -15.90 -15.79
N ALA A 674 -41.96 -16.58 -15.26
CA ALA A 674 -42.05 -17.99 -14.91
C ALA A 674 -41.35 -18.30 -13.59
N THR A 675 -41.79 -19.37 -12.95
CA THR A 675 -41.03 -20.05 -11.90
C THR A 675 -40.62 -21.44 -12.40
N THR A 676 -39.42 -21.89 -12.04
CA THR A 676 -38.90 -23.20 -12.45
C THR A 676 -39.68 -24.33 -11.76
N THR A 677 -39.94 -24.14 -10.46
CA THR A 677 -40.82 -24.93 -9.60
C THR A 677 -41.70 -23.98 -8.78
N GLY A 678 -42.66 -24.45 -7.98
CA GLY A 678 -43.41 -23.57 -7.06
C GLY A 678 -44.40 -22.61 -7.72
N ASN A 679 -45.12 -21.87 -6.87
CA ASN A 679 -46.31 -21.08 -7.24
C ASN A 679 -45.98 -19.64 -7.63
N ILE A 680 -46.85 -19.00 -8.41
CA ILE A 680 -46.83 -17.55 -8.65
C ILE A 680 -48.03 -16.92 -7.95
N SER A 681 -47.80 -16.03 -6.98
CA SER A 681 -48.87 -15.28 -6.30
C SER A 681 -49.02 -13.87 -6.87
N ILE A 682 -50.25 -13.45 -7.14
CA ILE A 682 -50.59 -12.14 -7.71
C ILE A 682 -51.63 -11.47 -6.81
N SER A 683 -51.32 -10.26 -6.34
CA SER A 683 -52.23 -9.42 -5.54
C SER A 683 -52.52 -8.05 -6.18
N GLN A 684 -51.67 -7.61 -7.10
CA GLN A 684 -51.71 -6.29 -7.73
C GLN A 684 -51.96 -6.39 -9.24
N ASN A 685 -52.34 -5.27 -9.86
CA ASN A 685 -52.56 -5.21 -11.30
C ASN A 685 -51.29 -5.54 -12.11
N ILE A 686 -51.47 -6.30 -13.19
CA ILE A 686 -50.46 -6.57 -14.21
C ILE A 686 -51.00 -6.07 -15.55
N ALA A 687 -50.32 -5.11 -16.17
CA ALA A 687 -50.75 -4.48 -17.41
C ALA A 687 -49.59 -4.20 -18.37
N THR A 688 -49.87 -4.26 -19.67
CA THR A 688 -49.00 -3.79 -20.74
C THR A 688 -49.82 -3.16 -21.87
N SER A 689 -49.26 -2.25 -22.64
CA SER A 689 -49.87 -1.77 -23.90
C SER A 689 -49.63 -2.69 -25.11
N SER A 690 -48.85 -3.77 -24.95
CA SER A 690 -48.58 -4.74 -26.03
C SER A 690 -49.83 -5.43 -26.54
N THR A 691 -50.06 -5.35 -27.85
CA THR A 691 -51.20 -5.98 -28.56
C THR A 691 -50.86 -7.40 -29.07
N SER A 692 -49.73 -7.96 -28.64
CA SER A 692 -49.23 -9.26 -29.08
C SER A 692 -50.07 -10.45 -28.60
N ALA A 693 -50.06 -11.55 -29.35
CA ALA A 693 -50.54 -12.86 -28.91
C ALA A 693 -49.74 -13.45 -27.72
N ASN A 694 -48.58 -12.84 -27.40
CA ASN A 694 -47.78 -13.12 -26.20
C ASN A 694 -47.62 -11.85 -25.34
N ALA A 695 -48.63 -10.97 -25.28
CA ALA A 695 -48.54 -9.71 -24.53
C ALA A 695 -48.25 -9.95 -23.04
N ILE A 696 -48.94 -10.92 -22.42
CA ILE A 696 -48.65 -11.39 -21.07
C ILE A 696 -48.59 -12.91 -21.07
N LYS A 697 -47.56 -13.47 -20.46
CA LYS A 697 -47.36 -14.89 -20.21
C LYS A 697 -46.87 -15.05 -18.78
N ILE A 698 -47.61 -15.82 -18.00
CA ILE A 698 -47.28 -16.14 -16.61
C ILE A 698 -47.29 -17.66 -16.49
N ASN A 699 -46.24 -18.26 -15.93
CA ASN A 699 -46.05 -19.71 -15.93
C ASN A 699 -45.51 -20.21 -14.60
N ALA A 700 -46.42 -20.62 -13.71
CA ALA A 700 -46.04 -21.22 -12.43
C ALA A 700 -45.58 -22.67 -12.64
N GLY A 701 -44.48 -23.05 -11.99
CA GLY A 701 -43.92 -24.40 -12.03
C GLY A 701 -43.63 -24.90 -13.45
N LYS A 702 -42.95 -24.08 -14.24
CA LYS A 702 -42.62 -24.29 -15.67
C LYS A 702 -42.13 -25.69 -16.00
N SER A 703 -41.36 -26.32 -15.11
CA SER A 703 -40.77 -27.66 -15.34
C SER A 703 -41.76 -28.82 -15.24
N ALA A 704 -43.00 -28.60 -14.80
CA ALA A 704 -44.01 -29.64 -14.71
C ALA A 704 -44.62 -29.97 -16.09
N ALA A 705 -44.72 -31.26 -16.42
CA ALA A 705 -45.30 -31.72 -17.68
C ALA A 705 -46.85 -31.63 -17.69
N PRO A 706 -47.50 -31.65 -18.86
CA PRO A 706 -48.94 -31.77 -18.97
C PRO A 706 -49.45 -33.05 -18.29
N GLY A 707 -50.65 -32.98 -17.72
CA GLY A 707 -51.23 -34.01 -16.86
C GLY A 707 -50.84 -33.89 -15.38
N THR A 708 -49.80 -33.11 -15.05
CA THR A 708 -49.26 -33.03 -13.68
C THR A 708 -50.03 -32.01 -12.83
N ALA A 709 -50.93 -32.51 -11.98
CA ALA A 709 -51.68 -31.68 -11.04
C ALA A 709 -50.84 -31.11 -9.87
N THR A 710 -49.65 -31.67 -9.60
CA THR A 710 -48.73 -31.18 -8.54
C THR A 710 -47.68 -30.19 -9.07
N GLY A 711 -47.92 -29.60 -10.25
CA GLY A 711 -47.13 -28.48 -10.75
C GLY A 711 -47.40 -27.20 -9.96
N GLY A 712 -46.63 -26.14 -10.23
CA GLY A 712 -46.82 -24.84 -9.59
C GLY A 712 -48.14 -24.17 -10.00
N ASP A 713 -48.82 -23.57 -9.04
CA ASP A 713 -50.11 -22.90 -9.22
C ASP A 713 -49.99 -21.37 -9.33
N ILE A 714 -50.88 -20.74 -10.10
CA ILE A 714 -51.09 -19.28 -10.12
C ILE A 714 -52.20 -18.94 -9.12
N VAL A 715 -51.83 -18.24 -8.05
CA VAL A 715 -52.71 -17.88 -6.93
C VAL A 715 -53.09 -16.41 -7.03
N ILE A 716 -54.38 -16.12 -7.22
CA ILE A 716 -54.92 -14.75 -7.24
C ILE A 716 -55.46 -14.38 -5.86
N SER A 717 -55.10 -13.20 -5.37
CA SER A 717 -55.55 -12.66 -4.08
C SER A 717 -56.04 -11.22 -4.22
N GLY A 718 -57.08 -10.84 -3.48
CA GLY A 718 -57.73 -9.54 -3.67
C GLY A 718 -58.52 -9.47 -4.98
N SER A 719 -58.44 -8.34 -5.68
CA SER A 719 -59.13 -8.12 -6.97
C SER A 719 -58.24 -7.44 -8.02
N PRO A 720 -57.08 -8.03 -8.37
CA PRO A 720 -56.21 -7.49 -9.41
C PRO A 720 -56.84 -7.64 -10.80
N SER A 721 -56.38 -6.82 -11.74
CA SER A 721 -56.66 -6.97 -13.17
C SER A 721 -55.40 -7.41 -13.92
N ILE A 722 -55.57 -8.30 -14.90
CA ILE A 722 -54.52 -8.67 -15.87
C ILE A 722 -54.95 -8.13 -17.23
N THR A 723 -54.22 -7.14 -17.74
CA THR A 723 -54.65 -6.30 -18.87
C THR A 723 -53.58 -6.29 -19.97
N PRO A 724 -53.68 -7.17 -20.99
CA PRO A 724 -52.92 -6.99 -22.22
C PRO A 724 -53.41 -5.76 -22.99
N GLY A 725 -52.63 -5.27 -23.95
CA GLY A 725 -53.06 -4.20 -24.85
C GLY A 725 -54.23 -4.63 -25.73
N THR A 726 -54.90 -3.67 -26.38
CA THR A 726 -56.10 -3.92 -27.21
C THR A 726 -55.85 -5.00 -28.27
N GLY A 727 -56.59 -6.11 -28.20
CA GLY A 727 -56.42 -7.28 -29.09
C GLY A 727 -55.30 -8.24 -28.70
N GLY A 728 -54.49 -7.89 -27.70
CA GLY A 728 -53.45 -8.74 -27.12
C GLY A 728 -54.00 -9.84 -26.22
N PHE A 729 -53.14 -10.80 -25.90
CA PHE A 729 -53.48 -12.02 -25.18
C PHE A 729 -52.67 -12.08 -23.87
N ALA A 730 -53.34 -12.49 -22.78
CA ALA A 730 -52.68 -12.95 -21.57
C ALA A 730 -52.89 -14.46 -21.44
N THR A 731 -51.80 -15.23 -21.26
CA THR A 731 -51.84 -16.69 -21.12
C THR A 731 -51.20 -17.11 -19.81
N LEU A 732 -52.00 -17.70 -18.93
CA LEU A 732 -51.64 -18.09 -17.57
C LEU A 732 -51.50 -19.62 -17.50
N TYR A 733 -50.26 -20.12 -17.52
CA TYR A 733 -49.93 -21.53 -17.38
C TYR A 733 -49.81 -21.90 -15.89
N THR A 734 -50.57 -22.90 -15.46
CA THR A 734 -50.76 -23.21 -14.04
C THR A 734 -50.93 -24.72 -13.81
N GLY A 735 -50.76 -25.18 -12.57
CA GLY A 735 -50.83 -26.59 -12.18
C GLY A 735 -52.25 -27.14 -12.10
N SER A 736 -52.80 -27.14 -10.88
CA SER A 736 -54.11 -27.68 -10.51
C SER A 736 -55.22 -26.63 -10.52
N ILE A 737 -56.46 -27.08 -10.73
CA ILE A 737 -57.64 -26.22 -10.63
C ILE A 737 -57.89 -25.79 -9.18
N ALA A 738 -57.71 -26.69 -8.22
CA ALA A 738 -57.95 -26.44 -6.81
C ALA A 738 -56.92 -25.49 -6.17
N GLY A 739 -55.65 -25.59 -6.55
CA GLY A 739 -54.58 -24.73 -6.05
C GLY A 739 -54.48 -23.38 -6.77
N SER A 740 -54.97 -23.26 -8.00
CA SER A 740 -55.04 -21.98 -8.75
C SER A 740 -56.17 -21.07 -8.27
N THR A 741 -56.26 -20.81 -6.96
CA THR A 741 -57.39 -20.12 -6.35
C THR A 741 -57.58 -18.72 -6.91
N GLY A 742 -58.84 -18.33 -7.17
CA GLY A 742 -59.21 -17.01 -7.68
C GLY A 742 -59.03 -16.82 -9.19
N LEU A 743 -58.35 -17.73 -9.90
CA LEU A 743 -58.14 -17.65 -11.34
C LEU A 743 -59.46 -17.72 -12.15
N GLU A 744 -60.41 -18.54 -11.71
CA GLU A 744 -61.75 -18.60 -12.31
C GLU A 744 -62.51 -17.28 -12.14
N ALA A 745 -62.41 -16.64 -10.98
CA ALA A 745 -63.06 -15.35 -10.71
C ALA A 745 -62.43 -14.21 -11.53
N LEU A 746 -61.12 -14.24 -11.75
CA LEU A 746 -60.39 -13.27 -12.57
C LEU A 746 -60.78 -13.35 -14.06
N ILE A 747 -60.97 -14.56 -14.59
CA ILE A 747 -61.25 -14.80 -16.02
C ILE A 747 -62.76 -14.83 -16.32
N GLY A 748 -63.57 -15.15 -15.31
CA GLY A 748 -65.01 -15.36 -15.42
C GLY A 748 -65.35 -16.83 -15.72
N ALA A 749 -66.16 -17.43 -14.84
CA ALA A 749 -66.74 -18.76 -15.05
C ALA A 749 -67.53 -18.83 -16.37
N GLY A 750 -67.44 -19.96 -17.09
CA GLY A 750 -68.16 -20.16 -18.36
C GLY A 750 -67.65 -19.32 -19.55
N SER A 751 -66.60 -18.52 -19.40
CA SER A 751 -66.05 -17.63 -20.45
C SER A 751 -65.45 -18.32 -21.69
N GLY A 752 -65.28 -19.65 -21.66
CA GLY A 752 -64.63 -20.40 -22.74
C GLY A 752 -63.12 -20.18 -22.84
N ARG A 753 -62.47 -19.63 -21.79
CA ARG A 753 -61.05 -19.21 -21.77
C ARG A 753 -60.10 -20.11 -20.96
N PHE A 754 -60.60 -21.25 -20.49
CA PHE A 754 -59.82 -22.27 -19.79
C PHE A 754 -59.42 -23.40 -20.73
N ARG A 755 -58.18 -23.89 -20.60
CA ARG A 755 -57.62 -25.04 -21.33
C ARG A 755 -56.98 -26.00 -20.32
N TYR A 756 -56.84 -27.26 -20.69
CA TYR A 756 -56.39 -28.34 -19.79
C TYR A 756 -55.38 -29.25 -20.50
N ASN A 757 -54.63 -30.03 -19.71
CA ASN A 757 -53.63 -30.99 -20.18
C ASN A 757 -52.66 -30.40 -21.22
N ALA A 758 -52.15 -29.19 -20.94
CA ALA A 758 -51.25 -28.47 -21.83
C ALA A 758 -50.22 -27.62 -21.04
N ASP A 759 -49.12 -27.27 -21.70
CA ASP A 759 -48.11 -26.34 -21.21
C ASP A 759 -47.65 -25.41 -22.35
N GLU A 760 -46.60 -24.61 -22.14
CA GLU A 760 -46.10 -23.64 -23.14
C GLU A 760 -45.37 -24.27 -24.34
N THR A 761 -45.17 -25.59 -24.33
CA THR A 761 -44.55 -26.39 -25.42
C THR A 761 -45.55 -27.36 -26.06
N THR A 762 -46.55 -27.81 -25.30
CA THR A 762 -47.49 -28.87 -25.65
C THR A 762 -48.91 -28.32 -25.69
N ALA A 763 -49.38 -27.94 -26.89
CA ALA A 763 -50.75 -27.49 -27.12
C ALA A 763 -51.72 -28.68 -27.27
N GLY A 764 -52.32 -29.12 -26.16
CA GLY A 764 -53.25 -30.26 -26.11
C GLY A 764 -54.73 -29.97 -26.39
N PHE A 765 -55.08 -28.73 -26.78
CA PHE A 765 -56.48 -28.27 -26.79
C PHE A 765 -57.05 -27.92 -28.19
N PRO A 766 -58.30 -28.30 -28.50
CA PRO A 766 -58.88 -28.12 -29.84
C PRO A 766 -59.41 -26.70 -30.13
N VAL A 767 -59.64 -25.88 -29.09
CA VAL A 767 -60.12 -24.50 -29.24
C VAL A 767 -58.96 -23.53 -29.04
N ALA A 768 -58.64 -22.73 -30.06
CA ALA A 768 -57.60 -21.72 -29.98
C ALA A 768 -57.80 -20.75 -28.79
N LEU A 769 -56.71 -20.15 -28.31
CA LEU A 769 -56.79 -19.03 -27.35
C LEU A 769 -57.43 -17.81 -28.05
N THR A 770 -57.97 -16.87 -27.27
CA THR A 770 -58.56 -15.62 -27.81
C THR A 770 -58.06 -14.40 -27.05
N ALA A 771 -58.05 -13.22 -27.69
CA ALA A 771 -57.60 -11.97 -27.09
C ALA A 771 -58.28 -11.71 -25.72
N GLY A 772 -57.53 -11.16 -24.77
CA GLY A 772 -57.88 -11.13 -23.34
C GLY A 772 -57.17 -12.22 -22.52
N VAL A 773 -57.65 -12.48 -21.31
CA VAL A 773 -57.01 -13.42 -20.36
C VAL A 773 -57.47 -14.85 -20.60
N ASN A 774 -56.53 -15.79 -20.67
CA ASN A 774 -56.79 -17.22 -20.83
C ASN A 774 -55.95 -18.00 -19.79
N ALA A 775 -56.47 -19.09 -19.29
CA ALA A 775 -55.76 -20.01 -18.39
C ALA A 775 -55.54 -21.36 -19.05
N VAL A 776 -54.36 -21.93 -18.84
CA VAL A 776 -53.92 -23.22 -19.34
C VAL A 776 -53.47 -24.06 -18.14
N TYR A 777 -54.32 -24.97 -17.71
CA TYR A 777 -54.01 -25.92 -16.65
C TYR A 777 -53.18 -27.08 -17.20
N ARG A 778 -52.14 -27.47 -16.47
CA ARG A 778 -51.45 -28.75 -16.68
C ARG A 778 -52.34 -29.91 -16.25
N ALA A 779 -53.14 -29.75 -15.20
CA ALA A 779 -54.10 -30.76 -14.79
C ALA A 779 -55.05 -31.16 -15.94
N VAL A 780 -55.47 -32.42 -15.92
CA VAL A 780 -56.49 -32.95 -16.83
C VAL A 780 -57.85 -32.25 -16.61
N ASP A 781 -58.64 -32.12 -17.67
CA ASP A 781 -59.97 -31.50 -17.60
C ASP A 781 -60.90 -32.35 -16.69
N PRO A 782 -61.51 -31.77 -15.64
CA PRO A 782 -62.43 -32.49 -14.76
C PRO A 782 -63.69 -32.99 -15.47
N ASN A 783 -63.99 -32.47 -16.67
CA ASN A 783 -65.11 -32.88 -17.51
C ASN A 783 -64.72 -33.89 -18.60
N GLN A 784 -63.43 -34.24 -18.73
CA GLN A 784 -63.01 -35.37 -19.57
C GLN A 784 -63.39 -36.69 -18.88
N SER A 785 -64.66 -37.06 -19.03
CA SER A 785 -65.12 -38.41 -18.77
C SER A 785 -64.24 -39.40 -19.54
N THR A 786 -63.66 -40.37 -18.82
CA THR A 786 -62.77 -41.39 -19.38
C THR A 786 -63.56 -42.37 -20.25
N SER A 787 -63.89 -41.96 -21.48
CA SER A 787 -64.51 -42.83 -22.48
C SER A 787 -63.51 -43.87 -22.98
N THR A 788 -63.30 -44.89 -22.15
CA THR A 788 -62.64 -46.16 -22.51
C THR A 788 -63.68 -47.28 -22.52
N THR A 789 -64.82 -47.02 -23.17
CA THR A 789 -65.74 -48.09 -23.56
C THR A 789 -65.21 -48.76 -24.84
N THR A 790 -64.11 -49.51 -24.71
CA THR A 790 -63.74 -50.47 -25.75
C THR A 790 -64.77 -51.60 -25.71
N THR A 791 -65.82 -51.46 -26.52
CA THR A 791 -66.84 -52.49 -26.68
C THR A 791 -66.20 -53.70 -27.37
N THR A 792 -65.69 -54.63 -26.57
CA THR A 792 -65.38 -55.97 -27.06
C THR A 792 -66.71 -56.70 -27.25
N VAL A 793 -67.14 -56.78 -28.51
CA VAL A 793 -68.27 -57.62 -28.90
C VAL A 793 -67.85 -59.07 -28.68
N SER A 794 -68.37 -59.68 -27.62
CA SER A 794 -68.15 -61.09 -27.33
C SER A 794 -69.00 -61.94 -28.29
N LEU A 795 -68.39 -62.41 -29.38
CA LEU A 795 -68.93 -63.53 -30.15
C LEU A 795 -68.44 -64.82 -29.52
N VAL A 796 -69.39 -65.65 -29.09
CA VAL A 796 -69.12 -66.98 -28.53
C VAL A 796 -68.80 -67.95 -29.67
N GLU A 797 -67.58 -68.48 -29.71
CA GLU A 797 -67.28 -69.72 -30.44
C GLU A 797 -67.40 -70.96 -29.54
N PRO A 798 -67.71 -72.15 -30.12
CA PRO A 798 -68.04 -73.37 -29.37
C PRO A 798 -66.82 -74.10 -28.80
N PRO A 799 -67.01 -75.02 -27.84
CA PRO A 799 -65.91 -75.69 -27.12
C PRO A 799 -65.10 -76.67 -28.01
N PRO A 800 -63.80 -76.87 -27.71
CA PRO A 800 -62.90 -77.70 -28.51
C PRO A 800 -63.05 -79.21 -28.27
N PRO A 801 -62.74 -80.06 -29.27
CA PRO A 801 -62.64 -81.51 -29.11
C PRO A 801 -61.35 -81.94 -28.37
N PRO A 802 -61.32 -83.15 -27.78
CA PRO A 802 -60.22 -83.60 -26.92
C PRO A 802 -58.93 -84.01 -27.67
N GLN A 803 -57.79 -83.84 -26.99
CA GLN A 803 -56.43 -84.17 -27.45
C GLN A 803 -56.16 -85.67 -27.65
N PRO A 804 -55.28 -86.02 -28.61
CA PRO A 804 -54.28 -87.09 -28.48
C PRO A 804 -52.92 -86.53 -27.99
N PRO A 805 -52.02 -87.35 -27.41
CA PRO A 805 -50.99 -86.83 -26.48
C PRO A 805 -49.53 -86.89 -26.98
N VAL A 806 -48.67 -86.11 -26.29
CA VAL A 806 -47.20 -86.19 -26.18
C VAL A 806 -46.33 -85.80 -27.40
N MET A 807 -45.58 -84.69 -27.28
CA MET A 807 -44.10 -84.71 -27.18
C MET A 807 -43.54 -83.34 -26.76
N VAL A 808 -42.56 -83.35 -25.85
CA VAL A 808 -41.89 -82.16 -25.28
C VAL A 808 -40.58 -81.87 -26.02
N PRO A 809 -40.30 -80.61 -26.38
CA PRO A 809 -38.94 -80.13 -26.54
C PRO A 809 -38.61 -78.91 -25.66
N VAL A 810 -37.35 -78.91 -25.21
CA VAL A 810 -36.68 -78.02 -24.26
C VAL A 810 -36.63 -76.54 -24.69
N LEU A 811 -36.67 -75.62 -23.71
CA LEU A 811 -36.49 -74.18 -23.88
C LEU A 811 -35.09 -73.79 -24.43
N PRO A 812 -34.98 -72.82 -25.35
CA PRO A 812 -33.77 -72.03 -25.54
C PRO A 812 -33.73 -70.83 -24.58
N ILE A 813 -32.56 -70.62 -23.95
CA ILE A 813 -32.28 -69.49 -23.05
C ILE A 813 -31.90 -68.26 -23.88
N ALA A 814 -32.41 -67.08 -23.51
CA ALA A 814 -32.03 -65.80 -24.13
C ALA A 814 -30.65 -65.31 -23.63
N PRO A 815 -29.81 -64.72 -24.51
CA PRO A 815 -28.47 -64.26 -24.13
C PRO A 815 -28.48 -62.96 -23.31
N PRO A 816 -27.47 -62.74 -22.44
CA PRO A 816 -27.35 -61.51 -21.64
C PRO A 816 -26.86 -60.29 -22.47
N PRO A 817 -27.09 -59.06 -21.98
CA PRO A 817 -26.72 -57.83 -22.68
C PRO A 817 -25.19 -57.56 -22.69
N PRO A 818 -24.71 -56.66 -23.57
CA PRO A 818 -23.27 -56.42 -23.76
C PRO A 818 -22.57 -55.74 -22.58
N ILE A 819 -21.28 -56.00 -22.45
CA ILE A 819 -20.39 -55.41 -21.43
C ILE A 819 -19.83 -54.07 -21.93
N GLU A 820 -19.97 -53.03 -21.11
CA GLU A 820 -19.35 -51.71 -21.31
C GLU A 820 -17.89 -51.71 -20.80
N PRO A 821 -16.91 -51.10 -21.51
CA PRO A 821 -15.52 -51.10 -21.08
C PRO A 821 -15.25 -50.16 -19.88
N PRO A 822 -14.32 -50.51 -18.97
CA PRO A 822 -14.11 -49.75 -17.73
C PRO A 822 -13.41 -48.41 -17.96
N ALA A 823 -13.83 -47.40 -17.21
CA ALA A 823 -13.24 -46.07 -17.19
C ALA A 823 -11.82 -46.04 -16.59
N ALA A 824 -11.00 -45.07 -17.02
CA ALA A 824 -9.64 -44.89 -16.55
C ALA A 824 -9.59 -44.32 -15.10
N PRO A 825 -8.61 -44.71 -14.28
CA PRO A 825 -8.46 -44.21 -12.91
C PRO A 825 -7.88 -42.77 -12.88
N PRO A 826 -8.25 -41.95 -11.87
CA PRO A 826 -7.73 -40.59 -11.70
C PRO A 826 -6.27 -40.57 -11.21
N PRO A 827 -5.53 -39.46 -11.41
CA PRO A 827 -4.13 -39.34 -11.04
C PRO A 827 -3.89 -39.20 -9.53
N VAL A 828 -2.71 -39.63 -9.09
CA VAL A 828 -2.26 -39.68 -7.69
C VAL A 828 -1.63 -38.35 -7.26
N GLU A 829 -2.08 -37.78 -6.14
CA GLU A 829 -1.37 -36.69 -5.46
C GLU A 829 -0.24 -37.22 -4.55
N PRO A 830 0.91 -36.51 -4.45
CA PRO A 830 2.05 -36.93 -3.63
C PRO A 830 1.89 -36.57 -2.14
N VAL A 831 2.38 -37.45 -1.26
CA VAL A 831 2.28 -37.35 0.20
C VAL A 831 3.61 -36.89 0.84
N GLY A 832 3.51 -36.03 1.87
CA GLY A 832 4.56 -35.77 2.88
C GLY A 832 4.50 -34.33 3.41
N THR A 833 4.70 -34.01 4.70
CA THR A 833 5.00 -34.79 5.93
C THR A 833 4.57 -33.96 7.18
N PRO A 834 4.50 -34.51 8.41
CA PRO A 834 3.63 -33.98 9.48
C PRO A 834 4.32 -33.12 10.55
N SER A 835 3.54 -32.35 11.33
CA SER A 835 3.95 -31.83 12.65
C SER A 835 2.80 -31.69 13.68
N PHE A 836 2.95 -32.43 14.78
CA PHE A 836 2.44 -32.28 16.15
C PHE A 836 1.35 -31.23 16.51
N GLN A 837 0.32 -31.72 17.23
CA GLN A 837 -0.23 -31.03 18.41
C GLN A 837 -0.30 -31.98 19.62
N PRO A 838 -0.06 -31.51 20.86
CA PRO A 838 0.00 -32.35 22.06
C PRO A 838 -1.36 -32.55 22.74
N VAL A 839 -1.47 -33.66 23.49
CA VAL A 839 -2.59 -34.01 24.36
C VAL A 839 -2.50 -33.27 25.70
N SER A 840 -3.64 -32.85 26.26
CA SER A 840 -3.80 -32.65 27.71
C SER A 840 -5.14 -33.24 28.19
N VAL A 841 -5.22 -33.54 29.49
CA VAL A 841 -6.10 -34.60 30.04
C VAL A 841 -7.00 -34.07 31.16
N ALA A 842 -8.28 -34.48 31.11
CA ALA A 842 -9.30 -34.62 32.17
C ALA A 842 -9.45 -33.55 33.27
N ASN A 843 -10.69 -33.15 33.54
CA ASN A 843 -11.44 -33.71 34.68
C ASN A 843 -12.92 -33.26 34.67
N ASP A 844 -13.81 -34.22 34.89
CA ASP A 844 -15.19 -34.00 35.36
C ASP A 844 -15.15 -34.05 36.91
N PRO A 845 -16.03 -33.34 37.66
CA PRO A 845 -17.25 -34.03 38.08
C PRO A 845 -18.51 -33.16 38.31
N LEU A 846 -19.67 -33.71 37.94
CA LEU A 846 -20.99 -33.45 38.54
C LEU A 846 -21.03 -33.91 40.03
N PRO A 847 -22.00 -33.52 40.93
CA PRO A 847 -23.43 -33.31 40.59
C PRO A 847 -24.31 -32.37 41.49
N LEU A 848 -25.62 -32.36 41.15
CA LEU A 848 -26.85 -32.04 41.94
C LEU A 848 -27.47 -30.60 41.92
N PRO A 849 -28.81 -30.47 42.08
CA PRO A 849 -29.59 -29.30 41.62
C PRO A 849 -30.51 -28.65 42.70
N VAL A 850 -31.50 -27.85 42.24
CA VAL A 850 -32.63 -27.15 42.92
C VAL A 850 -32.32 -25.97 43.87
N PRO A 851 -33.26 -25.01 44.08
CA PRO A 851 -34.60 -24.83 43.46
C PRO A 851 -34.85 -23.45 42.79
N VAL A 852 -35.99 -23.37 42.07
CA VAL A 852 -36.61 -22.13 41.59
C VAL A 852 -37.42 -21.48 42.73
N GLU A 853 -37.35 -20.16 42.88
CA GLU A 853 -38.31 -19.40 43.69
C GLU A 853 -38.99 -18.29 42.88
N GLN A 854 -40.30 -18.21 43.04
CA GLN A 854 -41.24 -17.31 42.38
C GLN A 854 -41.82 -16.37 43.44
N PRO A 855 -42.02 -15.07 43.12
CA PRO A 855 -43.07 -14.30 43.78
C PRO A 855 -44.21 -13.92 42.80
N SER A 856 -45.44 -14.06 43.29
CA SER A 856 -46.66 -13.58 42.62
C SER A 856 -47.11 -12.22 43.24
N PRO A 857 -48.33 -11.68 43.06
CA PRO A 857 -48.44 -10.47 42.23
C PRO A 857 -49.19 -9.27 42.89
N LEU A 858 -49.20 -8.14 42.17
CA LEU A 858 -50.19 -7.02 42.26
C LEU A 858 -50.07 -6.10 43.53
N PRO A 859 -50.42 -4.79 43.44
CA PRO A 859 -51.72 -4.29 42.99
C PRO A 859 -51.76 -3.14 41.98
N VAL A 860 -52.99 -2.89 41.51
CA VAL A 860 -53.41 -1.90 40.52
C VAL A 860 -53.35 -0.46 41.06
N ALA A 861 -52.93 0.49 40.19
CA ALA A 861 -53.22 1.91 40.33
C ALA A 861 -53.71 2.48 38.99
N GLN A 862 -54.64 3.46 39.04
CA GLN A 862 -55.41 3.93 37.88
C GLN A 862 -54.69 4.99 37.02
N PRO A 863 -55.10 5.17 35.74
CA PRO A 863 -54.41 6.06 34.81
C PRO A 863 -54.69 7.55 35.08
N VAL A 864 -53.63 8.36 35.11
CA VAL A 864 -53.73 9.83 35.12
C VAL A 864 -53.68 10.35 33.69
N SER A 865 -54.76 11.00 33.27
CA SER A 865 -54.89 11.65 31.96
C SER A 865 -54.00 12.90 31.88
N LEU A 866 -53.16 12.99 30.86
CA LEU A 866 -52.49 14.24 30.44
C LEU A 866 -52.99 14.67 29.04
N PRO A 867 -53.24 15.96 28.81
CA PRO A 867 -53.96 16.44 27.63
C PRO A 867 -53.10 16.48 26.34
N PRO A 868 -53.73 16.49 25.14
CA PRO A 868 -53.04 16.50 23.86
C PRO A 868 -52.36 17.85 23.55
N PRO A 869 -51.27 17.85 22.76
CA PRO A 869 -50.60 19.08 22.33
C PRO A 869 -51.43 19.87 21.31
N THR A 870 -51.81 21.09 21.67
CA THR A 870 -52.56 22.00 20.80
C THR A 870 -51.71 22.51 19.66
N ILE A 871 -52.20 22.35 18.42
CA ILE A 871 -51.58 22.93 17.22
C ILE A 871 -51.78 24.46 17.25
N ALA A 872 -50.70 25.21 17.39
CA ALA A 872 -50.69 26.66 17.21
C ALA A 872 -50.33 27.01 15.75
N MET A 873 -51.31 27.49 14.99
CA MET A 873 -51.07 28.05 13.66
C MET A 873 -50.27 29.36 13.76
N MET A 874 -49.08 29.42 13.17
CA MET A 874 -48.35 30.67 12.97
C MET A 874 -48.35 31.08 11.49
N ARG A 875 -48.55 32.38 11.26
CA ARG A 875 -48.87 32.99 9.96
C ARG A 875 -47.67 32.97 8.98
N PRO A 876 -47.89 32.86 7.66
CA PRO A 876 -46.82 33.01 6.67
C PRO A 876 -46.24 34.43 6.64
N ALA A 877 -44.92 34.55 6.47
CA ALA A 877 -44.24 35.80 6.13
C ALA A 877 -44.24 36.00 4.60
N PRO A 878 -44.33 37.25 4.09
CA PRO A 878 -44.47 37.51 2.66
C PRO A 878 -43.16 37.35 1.87
N LEU A 879 -43.30 36.85 0.65
CA LEU A 879 -42.24 36.74 -0.37
C LEU A 879 -41.79 38.13 -0.84
N VAL A 880 -40.47 38.39 -0.84
CA VAL A 880 -39.86 39.53 -1.53
C VAL A 880 -39.27 39.02 -2.85
N GLN A 881 -39.72 39.59 -3.97
CA GLN A 881 -39.20 39.29 -5.30
C GLN A 881 -37.82 39.94 -5.52
N PRO A 882 -36.83 39.24 -6.08
CA PRO A 882 -35.63 39.87 -6.62
C PRO A 882 -35.91 40.39 -8.04
N GLN A 883 -35.74 41.70 -8.26
CA GLN A 883 -35.66 42.27 -9.62
C GLN A 883 -34.25 42.08 -10.23
N PRO A 884 -34.10 42.07 -11.56
CA PRO A 884 -32.86 41.66 -12.23
C PRO A 884 -31.85 42.81 -12.31
N GLN A 885 -30.57 42.49 -12.16
CA GLN A 885 -29.48 43.42 -12.51
C GLN A 885 -29.00 43.20 -13.95
N GLN A 886 -28.79 44.31 -14.66
CA GLN A 886 -28.01 44.39 -15.89
C GLN A 886 -26.87 45.43 -15.73
N PRO A 887 -25.82 45.37 -16.56
CA PRO A 887 -24.46 45.61 -16.08
C PRO A 887 -23.97 47.06 -16.19
N LYS A 888 -22.93 47.38 -15.43
CA LYS A 888 -22.06 48.54 -15.68
C LYS A 888 -20.60 48.11 -15.93
N GLN A 889 -20.05 48.63 -17.02
CA GLN A 889 -18.62 48.62 -17.34
C GLN A 889 -17.98 49.99 -16.96
N PRO A 890 -16.65 50.21 -17.12
CA PRO A 890 -15.83 50.80 -16.04
C PRO A 890 -15.42 52.27 -16.28
N GLY A 891 -14.80 52.89 -15.26
CA GLY A 891 -14.17 54.21 -15.42
C GLY A 891 -13.28 54.69 -14.25
N ALA A 892 -12.01 54.96 -14.58
CA ALA A 892 -11.12 56.02 -14.07
C ALA A 892 -10.61 56.06 -12.60
N LEU A 893 -9.28 55.91 -12.49
CA LEU A 893 -8.32 56.59 -11.58
C LEU A 893 -8.41 58.14 -11.72
N PRO A 894 -7.96 59.02 -10.77
CA PRO A 894 -6.54 59.06 -10.29
C PRO A 894 -6.17 59.69 -8.89
N VAL A 895 -4.89 59.54 -8.48
CA VAL A 895 -3.90 60.50 -7.84
C VAL A 895 -4.40 61.51 -6.76
N SER A 896 -3.76 61.77 -5.59
CA SER A 896 -2.44 61.45 -4.94
C SER A 896 -2.61 61.26 -3.39
N GLY A 897 -1.62 60.97 -2.52
CA GLY A 897 -0.41 61.72 -2.08
C GLY A 897 -0.64 62.46 -0.74
N PRO A 898 0.38 62.80 0.10
CA PRO A 898 1.83 62.59 -0.04
C PRO A 898 2.36 61.31 0.63
#